data_AF-V9KJZ0-F1
#
_entry.id   AF-V9KJZ0-F1
#
_cell.length_a   1.000
_cell.length_b   1.000
_cell.length_c   1.000
_cell.angle_alpha   90.00
_cell.angle_beta   90.00
_cell.angle_gamma   90.00
#
_symmetry.space_group_name_H-M   'P 1'
#
loop_
_entity.id
_entity.type
_entity.pdbx_description
1 polymer ?
#
loop_
_entity_poly.entity_id
_entity_poly.type
_entity_poly.pdbx_seq_one_letter_code
_entity_poly.pdbx_strand_id
1 'polypeptide(L)'
;MEQCDGQDGMASPATPGSGKSKLDTLSKEDLIKFVKKQIVILQKAKSKCTELQKEIEELKTQSSGGTDDAVIQELTTRLESVLLEKAESHQSMVSLRKVNEKTKEELKDALAAVQDLQKKQESSENQHLNKIEVLNEELKTAHEKHKEEITRLENELQESNVKHNTLSAQLEQQLEAHLVQQHEVKRLLEEINRVQVTSEEQILQLRQQFEANAEKQKNEITRLQEASGNSVAEYQNKMKNLQEEFQVMQTNHCDEVSQLKEQLESAASAHQKELKTLEEDLAEQYLLKGKSLQDELLTCRTNNEHQLNQLKEQLREMTEKQTEQLQGEVPKESIVEEERLKCLEKSLKALEVQHRLVQDEFKYTTNLKEKLETELNHIKDDFFHEREDWEFKINELQLSKEEYMSTTTKLTEEVKSVNDRCELMMNQQSYEIQVIEQQHAKELSTLEENLRTAAEKDIQEFLLEAENLKKQCQMLLQEKEEAQTNYENLRKNMETLQTELEESASKISHEFEAMKQQQANEVHDLQQKLRRAFSEKDSLQETMNRLQAEVETKNKAIEELNQMSKLEVKIQDLMSSIEQKESTLTKTQEQLEISLREKEELVTAAQTSEEVSCRLKESFEKEQAKCVDFQQQIQVLYEDRYKLQERLDETAAKLDVAISETNSSYHKAEELENRLGAAVTEKEHLVAEIKNLKDFNTNLEKQKALQKDTEES
;
A
#
# COMPACT_ATOMS: atom_id res chain seq x y z
N MET A 1 -13.24 -5.61 57.21
CA MET A 1 -13.61 -6.59 58.24
C MET A 1 -12.32 -7.10 58.83
N GLU A 2 -11.84 -6.49 59.91
CA GLU A 2 -10.72 -6.96 60.72
C GLU A 2 -10.85 -6.26 62.08
N GLN A 3 -10.94 -7.05 63.14
CA GLN A 3 -10.99 -6.64 64.55
C GLN A 3 -9.60 -6.80 65.16
N CYS A 4 -9.17 -5.85 65.99
CA CYS A 4 -8.69 -6.10 67.35
C CYS A 4 -8.24 -4.80 68.05
N ASP A 5 -8.94 -4.51 69.16
CA ASP A 5 -8.50 -4.02 70.48
C ASP A 5 -7.38 -2.99 70.63
N GLY A 6 -7.75 -1.88 71.29
CA GLY A 6 -6.86 -0.94 71.95
C GLY A 6 -7.62 -0.15 73.02
N GLN A 7 -7.31 -0.43 74.27
CA GLN A 7 -7.95 0.05 75.51
C GLN A 7 -7.27 1.32 76.05
N ASP A 8 -8.01 2.07 76.87
CA ASP A 8 -7.61 3.13 77.82
C ASP A 8 -7.21 4.51 77.25
N GLY A 9 -7.65 5.65 77.78
CA GLY A 9 -8.43 5.90 78.99
C GLY A 9 -8.93 7.35 79.06
N MET A 10 -10.14 7.52 79.60
CA MET A 10 -10.73 8.82 79.91
C MET A 10 -11.05 8.82 81.39
N ALA A 11 -10.40 9.69 82.16
CA ALA A 11 -10.68 9.91 83.57
C ALA A 11 -11.13 11.35 83.78
N SER A 12 -12.37 11.52 84.23
CA SER A 12 -12.82 12.70 84.99
C SER A 12 -14.15 12.36 85.70
N PRO A 13 -14.59 13.13 86.71
CA PRO A 13 -14.21 12.90 88.10
C PRO A 13 -15.42 12.51 88.98
N ALA A 14 -15.17 11.72 90.03
CA ALA A 14 -16.17 11.41 91.04
C ALA A 14 -16.19 12.47 92.17
N THR A 15 -17.39 12.93 92.49
CA THR A 15 -17.78 13.75 93.64
C THR A 15 -17.94 12.89 94.94
N PRO A 16 -18.18 13.50 96.12
CA PRO A 16 -17.46 13.22 97.37
C PRO A 16 -18.13 12.18 98.27
N GLY A 17 -17.32 11.48 99.09
CA GLY A 17 -17.86 10.60 100.11
C GLY A 17 -16.85 10.17 101.19
N SER A 18 -17.08 10.68 102.40
CA SER A 18 -16.74 10.10 103.72
C SER A 18 -15.26 10.01 104.14
N GLY A 19 -14.98 10.59 105.30
CA GLY A 19 -13.66 10.74 105.90
C GLY A 19 -12.91 9.43 106.11
N LYS A 20 -11.79 9.27 105.41
CA LYS A 20 -10.71 8.36 105.78
C LYS A 20 -9.57 9.16 106.40
N SER A 21 -9.10 8.72 107.55
CA SER A 21 -7.98 9.33 108.26
C SER A 21 -6.73 9.24 107.38
N LYS A 22 -5.86 10.26 107.37
CA LYS A 22 -4.60 10.28 106.59
C LYS A 22 -3.63 9.14 106.95
N LEU A 23 -3.92 8.36 108.00
CA LEU A 23 -3.20 7.15 108.38
C LEU A 23 -3.62 5.91 107.56
N ASP A 24 -4.85 5.86 107.04
CA ASP A 24 -5.41 4.69 106.35
C ASP A 24 -4.97 4.57 104.88
N THR A 25 -4.38 5.63 104.32
CA THR A 25 -3.82 5.66 102.96
C THR A 25 -2.30 5.47 102.91
N LEU A 26 -1.63 5.35 104.08
CA LEU A 26 -0.19 5.10 104.13
C LEU A 26 0.11 3.61 103.89
N SER A 27 1.16 3.34 103.12
CA SER A 27 1.68 1.99 102.96
C SER A 27 2.11 1.42 104.32
N LYS A 28 2.12 0.08 104.48
CA LYS A 28 2.58 -0.54 105.74
C LYS A 28 3.98 -0.04 106.16
N GLU A 29 4.85 0.21 105.18
CA GLU A 29 6.20 0.75 105.39
C GLU A 29 6.17 2.18 105.97
N ASP A 30 5.29 3.03 105.43
CA ASP A 30 5.18 4.44 105.86
C ASP A 30 4.45 4.59 107.19
N LEU A 31 3.48 3.70 107.48
CA LEU A 31 2.84 3.62 108.79
C LEU A 31 3.86 3.23 109.87
N ILE A 32 4.77 2.29 109.57
CA ILE A 32 5.88 1.92 110.46
C ILE A 32 6.84 3.10 110.66
N LYS A 33 7.22 3.83 109.60
CA LYS A 33 8.06 5.03 109.72
C LYS A 33 7.37 6.13 110.55
N PHE A 34 6.07 6.32 110.36
CA PHE A 34 5.28 7.27 111.13
C PHE A 34 5.26 6.90 112.62
N VAL A 35 4.98 5.64 112.96
CA VAL A 35 5.01 5.15 114.35
C VAL A 35 6.41 5.31 114.95
N LYS A 36 7.48 4.96 114.22
CA LYS A 36 8.86 5.17 114.69
C LYS A 36 9.16 6.65 114.94
N LYS A 37 8.73 7.55 114.04
CA LYS A 37 8.88 9.00 114.20
C LYS A 37 8.12 9.52 115.42
N GLN A 38 6.90 9.04 115.66
CA GLN A 38 6.11 9.39 116.83
C GLN A 38 6.73 8.85 118.14
N ILE A 39 7.31 7.65 118.14
CA ILE A 39 8.05 7.09 119.29
C ILE A 39 9.29 7.94 119.61
N VAL A 40 10.04 8.37 118.59
CA VAL A 40 11.22 9.25 118.77
C VAL A 40 10.81 10.61 119.35
N ILE A 41 9.71 11.20 118.85
CA ILE A 41 9.17 12.45 119.39
C ILE A 41 8.71 12.26 120.85
N LEU A 42 8.05 11.14 121.15
CA LEU A 42 7.61 10.81 122.52
C LEU A 42 8.80 10.59 123.46
N GLN A 43 9.86 9.92 123.02
CA GLN A 43 11.10 9.75 123.78
C GLN A 43 11.81 11.09 124.02
N LYS A 44 11.85 11.97 123.02
CA LYS A 44 12.43 13.31 123.15
C LYS A 44 11.60 14.22 124.05
N ALA A 45 10.27 14.09 124.04
CA ALA A 45 9.40 14.75 125.00
C ALA A 45 9.61 14.21 126.41
N LYS A 46 9.73 12.88 126.56
CA LYS A 46 10.00 12.22 127.85
C LYS A 46 11.36 12.63 128.42
N SER A 47 12.41 12.73 127.60
CA SER A 47 13.73 13.21 128.05
C SER A 47 13.67 14.66 128.51
N LYS A 48 12.92 15.51 127.79
CA LYS A 48 12.73 16.92 128.16
C LYS A 48 11.88 17.07 129.43
N CYS A 49 10.88 16.23 129.63
CA CYS A 49 10.13 16.15 130.89
C CYS A 49 11.02 15.70 132.05
N THR A 50 11.93 14.73 131.87
CA THR A 50 12.90 14.35 132.92
C THR A 50 13.92 15.45 133.20
N GLU A 51 14.32 16.22 132.20
CA GLU A 51 15.22 17.38 132.34
C GLU A 51 14.54 18.50 133.14
N LEU A 52 13.30 18.86 132.77
CA LEU A 52 12.49 19.83 133.51
C LEU A 52 12.18 19.36 134.94
N GLN A 53 11.99 18.06 135.16
CA GLN A 53 11.77 17.51 136.50
C GLN A 53 13.03 17.60 137.37
N LYS A 54 14.21 17.46 136.78
CA LYS A 54 15.50 17.69 137.43
C LYS A 54 15.73 19.18 137.75
N GLU A 55 15.36 20.08 136.83
CA GLU A 55 15.42 21.53 137.02
C GLU A 55 14.45 22.01 138.13
N ILE A 56 13.28 21.37 138.26
CA ILE A 56 12.34 21.59 139.37
C ILE A 56 12.92 21.10 140.71
N GLU A 57 13.64 19.97 140.74
CA GLU A 57 14.32 19.47 141.95
C GLU A 57 15.54 20.33 142.36
N GLU A 58 16.27 20.89 141.38
CA GLU A 58 17.34 21.86 141.61
C GLU A 58 16.81 23.19 142.17
N LEU A 59 15.68 23.71 141.65
CA LEU A 59 15.02 24.90 142.18
C LEU A 59 14.37 24.68 143.56
N LYS A 60 14.08 23.44 143.96
CA LYS A 60 13.53 23.10 145.28
C LYS A 60 14.61 22.99 146.37
N THR A 61 15.88 22.83 145.99
CA THR A 61 17.01 22.59 146.92
C THR A 61 17.92 23.81 147.11
N GLN A 62 17.66 24.91 146.41
CA GLN A 62 18.27 26.23 146.67
C GLN A 62 17.21 27.25 147.13
N SER A 63 16.82 27.19 148.40
CA SER A 63 16.18 28.33 149.08
C SER A 63 16.85 28.63 150.42
N SER A 64 17.95 29.39 150.37
CA SER A 64 18.42 30.13 151.54
C SER A 64 19.37 31.26 151.15
N GLY A 65 18.88 32.50 151.22
CA GLY A 65 19.67 33.65 151.63
C GLY A 65 20.01 34.69 150.54
N GLY A 66 19.40 35.89 150.67
CA GLY A 66 20.05 37.15 150.27
C GLY A 66 19.21 38.13 149.46
N THR A 67 18.68 39.17 150.14
CA THR A 67 18.21 40.48 149.63
C THR A 67 17.10 40.51 148.56
N ASP A 68 15.88 40.83 148.99
CA ASP A 68 14.66 40.98 148.17
C ASP A 68 14.79 41.98 147.00
N ASP A 69 15.66 42.98 147.07
CA ASP A 69 15.76 44.05 146.06
C ASP A 69 16.45 43.59 144.75
N ALA A 70 17.47 42.73 144.86
CA ALA A 70 18.16 42.16 143.69
C ALA A 70 17.28 41.16 142.94
N VAL A 71 16.46 40.39 143.67
CA VAL A 71 15.49 39.44 143.10
C VAL A 71 14.37 40.18 142.38
N ILE A 72 13.87 41.29 142.94
CA ILE A 72 12.85 42.12 142.30
C ILE A 72 13.40 42.78 141.03
N GLN A 73 14.63 43.28 141.05
CA GLN A 73 15.25 43.90 139.88
C GLN A 73 15.47 42.88 138.76
N GLU A 74 15.99 41.68 139.07
CA GLU A 74 16.19 40.63 138.08
C GLU A 74 14.87 40.09 137.51
N LEU A 75 13.84 39.93 138.35
CA LEU A 75 12.48 39.58 137.89
C LEU A 75 11.88 40.67 137.00
N THR A 76 12.15 41.95 137.28
CA THR A 76 11.67 43.08 136.46
C THR A 76 12.37 43.12 135.10
N THR A 77 13.71 43.01 135.06
CA THR A 77 14.46 42.93 133.80
C THR A 77 14.08 41.69 132.98
N ARG A 78 13.82 40.56 133.65
CA ARG A 78 13.33 39.35 132.97
C ARG A 78 11.90 39.52 132.45
N LEU A 79 11.03 40.21 133.17
CA LEU A 79 9.68 40.54 132.71
C LEU A 79 9.71 41.50 131.52
N GLU A 80 10.55 42.53 131.54
CA GLU A 80 10.75 43.46 130.42
C GLU A 80 11.29 42.73 129.17
N SER A 81 12.26 41.84 129.34
CA SER A 81 12.77 40.99 128.26
C SER A 81 11.69 40.07 127.68
N VAL A 82 10.84 39.47 128.52
CA VAL A 82 9.73 38.62 128.08
C VAL A 82 8.65 39.43 127.38
N LEU A 83 8.36 40.66 127.84
CA LEU A 83 7.40 41.55 127.19
C LEU A 83 7.92 42.00 125.81
N LEU A 84 9.22 42.28 125.69
CA LEU A 84 9.85 42.61 124.42
C LEU A 84 9.85 41.40 123.46
N GLU A 85 10.26 40.22 123.92
CA GLU A 85 10.22 38.98 123.13
C GLU A 85 8.80 38.64 122.68
N LYS A 86 7.79 38.88 123.54
CA LYS A 86 6.37 38.74 123.18
C LYS A 86 5.95 39.75 122.11
N ALA A 87 6.40 41.00 122.18
CA ALA A 87 6.10 42.01 121.17
C ALA A 87 6.76 41.67 119.82
N GLU A 88 8.03 41.25 119.84
CA GLU A 88 8.77 40.80 118.65
C GLU A 88 8.16 39.54 118.04
N SER A 89 7.80 38.54 118.86
CA SER A 89 7.12 37.33 118.41
C SER A 89 5.73 37.65 117.83
N HIS A 90 4.99 38.59 118.43
CA HIS A 90 3.72 39.05 117.90
C HIS A 90 3.87 39.77 116.56
N GLN A 91 4.84 40.68 116.45
CA GLN A 91 5.15 41.40 115.21
C GLN A 91 5.62 40.43 114.10
N SER A 92 6.43 39.43 114.46
CA SER A 92 6.86 38.35 113.57
C SER A 92 5.67 37.52 113.08
N MET A 93 4.75 37.13 113.98
CA MET A 93 3.52 36.43 113.61
C MET A 93 2.62 37.25 112.67
N VAL A 94 2.48 38.56 112.91
CA VAL A 94 1.68 39.44 112.04
C VAL A 94 2.31 39.53 110.64
N SER A 95 3.63 39.70 110.57
CA SER A 95 4.37 39.70 109.30
C SER A 95 4.21 38.38 108.56
N LEU A 96 4.34 37.24 109.24
CA LEU A 96 4.13 35.92 108.66
C LEU A 96 2.69 35.71 108.17
N ARG A 97 1.67 36.19 108.91
CA ARG A 97 0.28 36.15 108.43
C ARG A 97 0.07 36.97 107.17
N LYS A 98 0.65 38.17 107.10
CA LYS A 98 0.57 39.03 105.91
C LYS A 98 1.25 38.38 104.71
N VAL A 99 2.42 37.78 104.90
CA VAL A 99 3.12 37.02 103.85
C VAL A 99 2.29 35.80 103.44
N ASN A 100 1.72 35.05 104.39
CA ASN A 100 0.92 33.87 104.09
C ASN A 100 -0.35 34.21 103.28
N GLU A 101 -1.07 35.28 103.64
CA GLU A 101 -2.23 35.73 102.86
C GLU A 101 -1.82 36.21 101.47
N LYS A 102 -0.67 36.90 101.36
CA LYS A 102 -0.12 37.30 100.06
C LYS A 102 0.19 36.08 99.19
N THR A 103 0.89 35.08 99.74
CA THR A 103 1.22 33.84 99.01
C THR A 103 -0.02 33.04 98.62
N LYS A 104 -1.09 33.13 99.41
CA LYS A 104 -2.36 32.44 99.13
C LYS A 104 -3.10 33.10 97.96
N GLU A 105 -3.11 34.42 97.86
CA GLU A 105 -3.66 35.10 96.70
C GLU A 105 -2.78 34.86 95.46
N GLU A 106 -1.45 34.93 95.59
CA GLU A 106 -0.52 34.58 94.50
C GLU A 106 -0.73 33.13 94.00
N LEU A 107 -0.97 32.17 94.91
CA LEU A 107 -1.32 30.78 94.55
C LEU A 107 -2.66 30.67 93.82
N LYS A 108 -3.65 31.45 94.23
CA LYS A 108 -4.99 31.45 93.62
C LYS A 108 -4.94 32.06 92.23
N ASP A 109 -4.20 33.14 92.04
CA ASP A 109 -3.95 33.76 90.74
C ASP A 109 -3.16 32.81 89.83
N ALA A 110 -2.13 32.14 90.35
CA ALA A 110 -1.40 31.12 89.61
C ALA A 110 -2.29 29.94 89.20
N LEU A 111 -3.21 29.50 90.06
CA LEU A 111 -4.14 28.42 89.77
C LEU A 111 -5.15 28.81 88.67
N ALA A 112 -5.64 30.05 88.70
CA ALA A 112 -6.50 30.59 87.64
C ALA A 112 -5.75 30.66 86.30
N ALA A 113 -4.50 31.12 86.30
CA ALA A 113 -3.67 31.15 85.10
C ALA A 113 -3.43 29.74 84.51
N VAL A 114 -3.18 28.74 85.35
CA VAL A 114 -3.04 27.34 84.92
C VAL A 114 -4.34 26.82 84.31
N GLN A 115 -5.50 27.10 84.92
CA GLN A 115 -6.80 26.70 84.37
C GLN A 115 -7.08 27.32 83.00
N ASP A 116 -6.73 28.58 82.80
CA ASP A 116 -6.92 29.26 81.51
C ASP A 116 -5.96 28.71 80.44
N LEU A 117 -4.71 28.39 80.80
CA LEU A 117 -3.79 27.70 79.89
C LEU A 117 -4.31 26.30 79.51
N GLN A 118 -4.86 25.56 80.47
CA GLN A 118 -5.42 24.23 80.24
C GLN A 118 -6.62 24.29 79.27
N LYS A 119 -7.53 25.25 79.44
CA LYS A 119 -8.64 25.48 78.49
C LYS A 119 -8.15 25.84 77.09
N LYS A 120 -7.12 26.70 76.99
CA LYS A 120 -6.52 27.05 75.69
C LYS A 120 -5.91 25.82 75.02
N GLN A 121 -5.20 24.98 75.77
CA GLN A 121 -4.64 23.74 75.27
C GLN A 121 -5.74 22.80 74.75
N GLU A 122 -6.78 22.53 75.55
CA GLU A 122 -7.92 21.69 75.14
C GLU A 122 -8.62 22.24 73.87
N SER A 123 -8.77 23.57 73.77
CA SER A 123 -9.36 24.19 72.58
C SER A 123 -8.47 24.03 71.34
N SER A 124 -7.15 24.13 71.49
CA SER A 124 -6.19 23.92 70.40
C SER A 124 -6.14 22.46 69.97
N GLU A 125 -6.11 21.52 70.93
CA GLU A 125 -6.13 20.08 70.66
C GLU A 125 -7.39 19.68 69.87
N ASN A 126 -8.56 20.17 70.26
CA ASN A 126 -9.80 19.93 69.52
C ASN A 126 -9.77 20.53 68.10
N GLN A 127 -9.20 21.72 67.92
CA GLN A 127 -9.04 22.32 66.59
C GLN A 127 -8.11 21.49 65.70
N HIS A 128 -6.99 21.01 66.24
CA HIS A 128 -6.06 20.14 65.50
C HIS A 128 -6.70 18.80 65.16
N LEU A 129 -7.44 18.18 66.09
CA LEU A 129 -8.14 16.93 65.85
C LEU A 129 -9.17 17.07 64.72
N ASN A 130 -9.99 18.12 64.75
CA ASN A 130 -10.95 18.41 63.67
C ASN A 130 -10.24 18.61 62.33
N LYS A 131 -9.09 19.29 62.32
CA LYS A 131 -8.32 19.50 61.08
C LYS A 131 -7.74 18.19 60.53
N ILE A 132 -7.26 17.30 61.40
CA ILE A 132 -6.80 15.97 61.02
C ILE A 132 -7.94 15.15 60.43
N GLU A 133 -9.14 15.22 61.01
CA GLU A 133 -10.32 14.50 60.52
C GLU A 133 -10.76 14.97 59.14
N VAL A 134 -10.81 16.30 58.91
CA VAL A 134 -11.11 16.88 57.59
C VAL A 134 -10.08 16.45 56.55
N LEU A 135 -8.78 16.53 56.88
CA LEU A 135 -7.71 16.12 55.96
C LEU A 135 -7.78 14.62 55.64
N ASN A 136 -8.16 13.78 56.60
CA ASN A 136 -8.33 12.34 56.35
C ASN A 136 -9.50 12.06 55.40
N GLU A 137 -10.61 12.77 55.53
CA GLU A 137 -11.77 12.60 54.63
C GLU A 137 -11.48 13.12 53.21
N GLU A 138 -10.75 14.25 53.10
CA GLU A 138 -10.23 14.76 51.82
C GLU A 138 -9.28 13.75 51.16
N LEU A 139 -8.35 13.17 51.93
CA LEU A 139 -7.41 12.15 51.43
C LEU A 139 -8.13 10.90 50.95
N LYS A 140 -9.13 10.42 51.70
CA LYS A 140 -9.96 9.28 51.30
C LYS A 140 -10.73 9.56 50.02
N THR A 141 -11.34 10.74 49.91
CA THR A 141 -12.06 11.17 48.70
C THR A 141 -11.11 11.26 47.50
N ALA A 142 -9.92 11.83 47.68
CA ALA A 142 -8.90 11.89 46.64
C ALA A 142 -8.42 10.49 46.22
N HIS A 143 -8.27 9.57 47.16
CA HIS A 143 -7.89 8.19 46.88
C HIS A 143 -8.96 7.44 46.09
N GLU A 144 -10.24 7.60 46.43
CA GLU A 144 -11.36 7.02 45.68
C GLU A 144 -11.41 7.56 44.24
N LYS A 145 -11.28 8.88 44.05
CA LYS A 145 -11.21 9.49 42.71
C LYS A 145 -10.03 8.97 41.89
N HIS A 146 -8.85 8.88 42.50
CA HIS A 146 -7.66 8.37 41.82
C HIS A 146 -7.84 6.90 41.40
N LYS A 147 -8.47 6.09 42.25
CA LYS A 147 -8.81 4.69 41.93
C LYS A 147 -9.78 4.60 40.76
N GLU A 148 -10.83 5.42 40.75
CA GLU A 148 -11.77 5.49 39.63
C GLU A 148 -11.07 5.89 38.33
N GLU A 149 -10.17 6.88 38.37
CA GLU A 149 -9.39 7.34 37.22
C GLU A 149 -8.45 6.27 36.69
N ILE A 150 -7.74 5.54 37.56
CA ILE A 150 -6.93 4.38 37.16
C ILE A 150 -7.81 3.36 36.43
N THR A 151 -8.96 2.98 37.00
CA THR A 151 -9.84 1.99 36.37
C THR A 151 -10.40 2.47 35.03
N ARG A 152 -10.68 3.78 34.89
CA ARG A 152 -11.11 4.38 33.63
C ARG A 152 -10.01 4.27 32.56
N LEU A 153 -8.78 4.65 32.92
CA LEU A 153 -7.63 4.59 32.00
C LEU A 153 -7.26 3.14 31.62
N GLU A 154 -7.35 2.19 32.55
CA GLU A 154 -7.16 0.76 32.26
C GLU A 154 -8.18 0.24 31.25
N ASN A 155 -9.45 0.65 31.38
CA ASN A 155 -10.50 0.28 30.43
C ASN A 155 -10.28 0.90 29.05
N GLU A 156 -9.94 2.19 28.99
CA GLU A 156 -9.63 2.88 27.72
C GLU A 156 -8.43 2.23 27.01
N LEU A 157 -7.39 1.84 27.75
CA LEU A 157 -6.24 1.12 27.23
C LEU A 157 -6.65 -0.26 26.67
N GLN A 158 -7.50 -0.99 27.39
CA GLN A 158 -7.99 -2.30 26.95
C GLN A 158 -8.84 -2.18 25.68
N GLU A 159 -9.74 -1.20 25.60
CA GLU A 159 -10.54 -0.94 24.39
C GLU A 159 -9.65 -0.55 23.21
N SER A 160 -8.65 0.30 23.43
CA SER A 160 -7.67 0.69 22.41
C SER A 160 -6.89 -0.52 21.88
N ASN A 161 -6.43 -1.42 22.77
CA ASN A 161 -5.75 -2.66 22.38
C ASN A 161 -6.66 -3.59 21.58
N VAL A 162 -7.94 -3.74 21.96
CA VAL A 162 -8.90 -4.56 21.20
C VAL A 162 -9.12 -3.98 19.80
N LYS A 163 -9.27 -2.65 19.68
CA LYS A 163 -9.38 -1.97 18.37
C LYS A 163 -8.13 -2.18 17.53
N HIS A 164 -6.94 -2.00 18.12
CA HIS A 164 -5.67 -2.21 17.43
C HIS A 164 -5.53 -3.65 16.91
N ASN A 165 -5.81 -4.65 17.75
CA ASN A 165 -5.75 -6.06 17.36
C ASN A 165 -6.75 -6.39 16.24
N THR A 166 -7.96 -5.82 16.30
CA THR A 166 -8.98 -6.02 15.25
C THR A 166 -8.51 -5.42 13.92
N LEU A 167 -7.95 -4.21 13.94
CA LEU A 167 -7.43 -3.54 12.75
C LEU A 167 -6.23 -4.31 12.16
N SER A 168 -5.34 -4.80 13.02
CA SER A 168 -4.20 -5.63 12.61
C SER A 168 -4.66 -6.93 11.92
N ALA A 169 -5.64 -7.63 12.50
CA ALA A 169 -6.20 -8.83 11.89
C ALA A 169 -6.89 -8.56 10.54
N GLN A 170 -7.59 -7.41 10.40
CA GLN A 170 -8.16 -7.00 9.12
C GLN A 170 -7.08 -6.70 8.08
N LEU A 171 -5.98 -6.07 8.48
CA LEU A 171 -4.86 -5.78 7.59
C LEU A 171 -4.17 -7.06 7.12
N GLU A 172 -3.95 -8.02 8.01
CA GLU A 172 -3.42 -9.36 7.69
C GLU A 172 -4.33 -10.10 6.71
N GLN A 173 -5.66 -10.06 6.93
CA GLN A 173 -6.62 -10.67 6.03
C GLN A 173 -6.61 -10.03 4.63
N GLN A 174 -6.47 -8.70 4.55
CA GLN A 174 -6.33 -7.99 3.27
C GLN A 174 -5.03 -8.34 2.55
N LEU A 175 -3.92 -8.44 3.28
CA LEU A 175 -2.62 -8.87 2.75
C LEU A 175 -2.69 -10.28 2.16
N GLU A 176 -3.32 -11.22 2.88
CA GLU A 176 -3.50 -12.59 2.40
C GLU A 176 -4.37 -12.64 1.14
N ALA A 177 -5.48 -11.90 1.12
CA ALA A 177 -6.33 -11.80 -0.07
C ALA A 177 -5.58 -11.21 -1.28
N HIS A 178 -4.74 -10.19 -1.05
CA HIS A 178 -3.92 -9.59 -2.09
C HIS A 178 -2.85 -10.55 -2.61
N LEU A 179 -2.23 -11.36 -1.74
CA LEU A 179 -1.28 -12.40 -2.16
C LEU A 179 -1.94 -13.46 -3.04
N VAL A 180 -3.15 -13.92 -2.68
CA VAL A 180 -3.93 -14.86 -3.50
C VAL A 180 -4.26 -14.25 -4.87
N GLN A 181 -4.70 -12.99 -4.91
CA GLN A 181 -4.96 -12.29 -6.17
C GLN A 181 -3.69 -12.14 -7.02
N GLN A 182 -2.56 -11.82 -6.42
CA GLN A 182 -1.28 -11.70 -7.12
C GLN A 182 -0.85 -13.03 -7.74
N HIS A 183 -1.01 -14.14 -7.01
CA HIS A 183 -0.74 -15.48 -7.53
C HIS A 183 -1.66 -15.84 -8.71
N GLU A 184 -2.95 -15.50 -8.61
CA GLU A 184 -3.92 -15.72 -9.68
C GLU A 184 -3.58 -14.92 -10.95
N VAL A 185 -3.26 -13.64 -10.79
CA VAL A 185 -2.80 -12.78 -11.91
C VAL A 185 -1.56 -13.34 -12.56
N LYS A 186 -0.57 -13.81 -11.78
CA LYS A 186 0.63 -14.44 -12.31
C LYS A 186 0.31 -15.70 -13.10
N ARG A 187 -0.58 -16.56 -12.59
CA ARG A 187 -1.03 -17.78 -13.27
C ARG A 187 -1.72 -17.46 -14.60
N LEU A 188 -2.61 -16.47 -14.62
CA LEU A 188 -3.30 -16.02 -15.83
C LEU A 188 -2.33 -15.44 -16.86
N LEU A 189 -1.32 -14.67 -16.43
CA LEU A 189 -0.27 -14.16 -17.32
C LEU A 189 0.55 -15.30 -17.94
N GLU A 190 0.92 -16.32 -17.16
CA GLU A 190 1.61 -17.50 -17.68
C GLU A 190 0.76 -18.27 -18.70
N GLU A 191 -0.57 -18.34 -18.48
CA GLU A 191 -1.50 -18.99 -19.40
C GLU A 191 -1.70 -18.20 -20.69
N ILE A 192 -1.83 -16.87 -20.61
CA ILE A 192 -1.84 -15.98 -21.78
C ILE A 192 -0.56 -16.15 -22.60
N ASN A 193 0.60 -16.16 -21.95
CA ASN A 193 1.88 -16.37 -22.64
C ASN A 193 1.96 -17.74 -23.32
N ARG A 194 1.46 -18.81 -22.67
CA ARG A 194 1.38 -20.15 -23.29
C ARG A 194 0.51 -20.13 -24.54
N VAL A 195 -0.68 -19.54 -24.45
CA VAL A 195 -1.60 -19.43 -25.60
C VAL A 195 -0.95 -18.60 -26.72
N GLN A 196 -0.32 -17.49 -26.38
CA GLN A 196 0.38 -16.65 -27.35
C GLN A 196 1.45 -17.43 -28.11
N VAL A 197 2.37 -18.11 -27.40
CA VAL A 197 3.44 -18.91 -28.03
C VAL A 197 2.84 -19.98 -28.96
N THR A 198 1.84 -20.74 -28.49
CA THR A 198 1.21 -21.76 -29.33
C THR A 198 0.51 -21.18 -30.57
N SER A 199 -0.10 -20.00 -30.46
CA SER A 199 -0.73 -19.32 -31.58
C SER A 199 0.32 -18.81 -32.59
N GLU A 200 1.44 -18.28 -32.11
CA GLU A 200 2.56 -17.84 -32.95
C GLU A 200 3.19 -19.03 -33.70
N GLU A 201 3.35 -20.17 -33.03
CA GLU A 201 3.81 -21.42 -33.65
C GLU A 201 2.84 -21.91 -34.75
N GLN A 202 1.53 -21.90 -34.48
CA GLN A 202 0.51 -22.26 -35.49
C GLN A 202 0.54 -21.32 -36.70
N ILE A 203 0.69 -20.01 -36.47
CA ILE A 203 0.82 -19.03 -37.54
C ILE A 203 2.09 -19.30 -38.36
N LEU A 204 3.20 -19.63 -37.70
CA LEU A 204 4.45 -19.96 -38.38
C LEU A 204 4.31 -21.21 -39.25
N GLN A 205 3.68 -22.27 -38.72
CA GLN A 205 3.41 -23.50 -39.47
C GLN A 205 2.52 -23.25 -40.68
N LEU A 206 1.44 -22.48 -40.53
CA LEU A 206 0.57 -22.12 -41.65
C LEU A 206 1.32 -21.32 -42.71
N ARG A 207 2.15 -20.35 -42.31
CA ARG A 207 3.00 -19.59 -43.25
C ARG A 207 3.93 -20.51 -44.04
N GLN A 208 4.60 -21.44 -43.38
CA GLN A 208 5.46 -22.42 -44.05
C GLN A 208 4.68 -23.31 -45.02
N GLN A 209 3.47 -23.74 -44.66
CA GLN A 209 2.60 -24.51 -45.55
C GLN A 209 2.18 -23.70 -46.79
N PHE A 210 1.82 -22.42 -46.62
CA PHE A 210 1.50 -21.53 -47.73
C PHE A 210 2.70 -21.35 -48.68
N GLU A 211 3.90 -21.12 -48.15
CA GLU A 211 5.13 -20.98 -48.93
C GLU A 211 5.42 -22.25 -49.73
N ALA A 212 5.34 -23.42 -49.08
CA ALA A 212 5.56 -24.71 -49.72
C ALA A 212 4.52 -24.99 -50.83
N ASN A 213 3.26 -24.60 -50.60
CA ASN A 213 2.21 -24.77 -51.60
C ASN A 213 2.38 -23.81 -52.78
N ALA A 214 2.80 -22.57 -52.53
CA ALA A 214 3.12 -21.59 -53.57
C ALA A 214 4.27 -22.09 -54.46
N GLU A 215 5.34 -22.65 -53.88
CA GLU A 215 6.45 -23.21 -54.66
C GLU A 215 6.03 -24.47 -55.43
N LYS A 216 5.19 -25.33 -54.85
CA LYS A 216 4.58 -26.47 -55.59
C LYS A 216 3.78 -25.99 -56.79
N GLN A 217 2.90 -25.00 -56.59
CA GLN A 217 2.07 -24.45 -57.66
C GLN A 217 2.93 -23.82 -58.77
N LYS A 218 3.96 -23.07 -58.39
CA LYS A 218 4.92 -22.48 -59.33
C LYS A 218 5.64 -23.56 -60.15
N ASN A 219 6.14 -24.61 -59.50
CA ASN A 219 6.79 -25.73 -60.19
C ASN A 219 5.84 -26.45 -61.16
N GLU A 220 4.57 -26.63 -60.77
CA GLU A 220 3.57 -27.24 -61.64
C GLU A 220 3.24 -26.35 -62.85
N ILE A 221 3.10 -25.03 -62.64
CA ILE A 221 2.93 -24.07 -63.74
C ILE A 221 4.12 -24.15 -64.71
N THR A 222 5.35 -24.20 -64.21
CA THR A 222 6.54 -24.35 -65.05
C THR A 222 6.52 -25.65 -65.84
N ARG A 223 6.19 -26.79 -65.20
CA ARG A 223 6.05 -28.08 -65.90
C ARG A 223 4.98 -28.06 -66.98
N LEU A 224 3.82 -27.48 -66.71
CA LEU A 224 2.73 -27.36 -67.69
C LEU A 224 3.13 -26.45 -68.85
N GLN A 225 3.83 -25.35 -68.58
CA GLN A 225 4.37 -24.47 -69.62
C GLN A 225 5.40 -25.18 -70.49
N GLU A 226 6.32 -25.96 -69.90
CA GLU A 226 7.29 -26.77 -70.64
C GLU A 226 6.62 -27.85 -71.48
N ALA A 227 5.67 -28.60 -70.91
CA ALA A 227 4.91 -29.63 -71.63
C ALA A 227 4.11 -29.05 -72.81
N SER A 228 3.44 -27.91 -72.59
CA SER A 228 2.73 -27.19 -73.64
C SER A 228 3.71 -26.67 -74.71
N GLY A 229 4.86 -26.12 -74.30
CA GLY A 229 5.88 -25.62 -75.22
C GLY A 229 6.45 -26.74 -76.09
N ASN A 230 6.77 -27.89 -75.49
CA ASN A 230 7.23 -29.09 -76.20
C ASN A 230 6.17 -29.58 -77.19
N SER A 231 4.91 -29.68 -76.77
CA SER A 231 3.80 -30.10 -77.65
C SER A 231 3.63 -29.15 -78.84
N VAL A 232 3.71 -27.83 -78.60
CA VAL A 232 3.65 -26.82 -79.67
C VAL A 232 4.82 -26.97 -80.64
N ALA A 233 6.04 -27.18 -80.14
CA ALA A 233 7.22 -27.40 -80.96
C ALA A 233 7.10 -28.69 -81.80
N GLU A 234 6.59 -29.77 -81.22
CA GLU A 234 6.31 -31.02 -81.94
C GLU A 234 5.29 -30.82 -83.06
N TYR A 235 4.17 -30.13 -82.80
CA TYR A 235 3.18 -29.83 -83.82
C TYR A 235 3.71 -28.91 -84.91
N GLN A 236 4.51 -27.91 -84.56
CA GLN A 236 5.18 -27.04 -85.54
C GLN A 236 6.14 -27.83 -86.44
N ASN A 237 6.95 -28.72 -85.86
CA ASN A 237 7.84 -29.59 -86.63
C ASN A 237 7.06 -30.54 -87.54
N LYS A 238 5.98 -31.14 -87.04
CA LYS A 238 5.12 -32.02 -87.86
C LYS A 238 4.45 -31.26 -89.00
N MET A 239 3.97 -30.04 -88.74
CA MET A 239 3.41 -29.17 -89.77
C MET A 239 4.44 -28.81 -90.84
N LYS A 240 5.67 -28.48 -90.42
CA LYS A 240 6.78 -28.21 -91.34
C LYS A 240 7.13 -29.43 -92.19
N ASN A 241 7.23 -30.62 -91.59
CA ASN A 241 7.50 -31.87 -92.33
C ASN A 241 6.40 -32.16 -93.35
N LEU A 242 5.12 -32.03 -92.96
CA LEU A 242 4.00 -32.23 -93.89
C LEU A 242 4.00 -31.20 -95.03
N GLN A 243 4.40 -29.95 -94.74
CA GLN A 243 4.55 -28.92 -95.76
C GLN A 243 5.68 -29.26 -96.74
N GLU A 244 6.81 -29.77 -96.26
CA GLU A 244 7.92 -30.25 -97.08
C GLU A 244 7.50 -31.46 -97.94
N GLU A 245 6.82 -32.46 -97.35
CA GLU A 245 6.27 -33.61 -98.09
C GLU A 245 5.28 -33.16 -99.19
N PHE A 246 4.40 -32.21 -98.89
CA PHE A 246 3.47 -31.65 -99.87
C PHE A 246 4.19 -30.94 -101.02
N GLN A 247 5.25 -30.18 -100.74
CA GLN A 247 6.07 -29.55 -101.78
C GLN A 247 6.73 -30.59 -102.68
N VAL A 248 7.31 -31.66 -102.11
CA VAL A 248 7.90 -32.76 -102.90
C VAL A 248 6.85 -33.43 -103.79
N MET A 249 5.67 -33.74 -103.24
CA MET A 249 4.58 -34.34 -104.01
C MET A 249 4.10 -33.42 -105.13
N GLN A 250 4.03 -32.11 -104.88
CA GLN A 250 3.68 -31.11 -105.88
C GLN A 250 4.72 -31.03 -107.00
N THR A 251 6.02 -31.08 -106.68
CA THR A 251 7.11 -31.12 -107.67
C THR A 251 7.02 -32.39 -108.52
N ASN A 252 6.88 -33.56 -107.88
CA ASN A 252 6.74 -34.83 -108.59
C ASN A 252 5.52 -34.84 -109.53
N HIS A 253 4.38 -34.31 -109.08
CA HIS A 253 3.19 -34.20 -109.92
C HIS A 253 3.42 -33.27 -111.13
N CYS A 254 4.07 -32.12 -110.94
CA CYS A 254 4.44 -31.23 -112.05
C CYS A 254 5.39 -31.91 -113.05
N ASP A 255 6.35 -32.70 -112.56
CA ASP A 255 7.28 -33.45 -113.40
C ASP A 255 6.55 -34.55 -114.19
N GLU A 256 5.66 -35.32 -113.54
CA GLU A 256 4.83 -36.33 -114.20
C GLU A 256 3.92 -35.71 -115.27
N VAL A 257 3.26 -34.59 -114.97
CA VAL A 257 2.42 -33.87 -115.95
C VAL A 257 3.28 -33.36 -117.12
N SER A 258 4.49 -32.89 -116.85
CA SER A 258 5.41 -32.45 -117.91
C SER A 258 5.86 -33.61 -118.79
N GLN A 259 6.19 -34.77 -118.21
CA GLN A 259 6.52 -36.00 -118.93
C GLN A 259 5.34 -36.51 -119.77
N LEU A 260 4.14 -36.56 -119.21
CA LEU A 260 2.93 -36.96 -119.94
C LEU A 260 2.63 -36.02 -121.10
N LYS A 261 2.83 -34.71 -120.90
CA LYS A 261 2.70 -33.72 -121.97
C LYS A 261 3.73 -33.96 -123.08
N GLU A 262 4.99 -34.23 -122.75
CA GLU A 262 6.04 -34.54 -123.72
C GLU A 262 5.74 -35.84 -124.49
N GLN A 263 5.22 -36.87 -123.82
CA GLN A 263 4.77 -38.10 -124.45
C GLN A 263 3.61 -37.86 -125.42
N LEU A 264 2.62 -37.06 -125.04
CA LEU A 264 1.49 -36.71 -125.89
C LEU A 264 1.94 -35.90 -127.12
N GLU A 265 2.86 -34.95 -126.94
CA GLU A 265 3.40 -34.13 -128.02
C GLU A 265 4.23 -34.97 -129.01
N SER A 266 5.01 -35.93 -128.50
CA SER A 266 5.75 -36.90 -129.32
C SER A 266 4.80 -37.81 -130.12
N ALA A 267 3.74 -38.32 -129.49
CA ALA A 267 2.72 -39.12 -130.17
C ALA A 267 1.97 -38.32 -131.24
N ALA A 268 1.61 -37.07 -130.94
CA ALA A 268 0.97 -36.17 -131.91
C ALA A 268 1.89 -35.89 -133.11
N SER A 269 3.18 -35.66 -132.89
CA SER A 269 4.16 -35.48 -133.98
C SER A 269 4.33 -36.73 -134.84
N ALA A 270 4.33 -37.91 -134.23
CA ALA A 270 4.38 -39.18 -134.95
C ALA A 270 3.13 -39.38 -135.82
N HIS A 271 1.94 -39.16 -135.28
CA HIS A 271 0.69 -39.23 -136.05
C HIS A 271 0.63 -38.19 -137.17
N GLN A 272 1.17 -36.99 -136.95
CA GLN A 272 1.27 -35.98 -138.00
C GLN A 272 2.20 -36.42 -139.16
N LYS A 273 3.29 -37.12 -138.84
CA LYS A 273 4.17 -37.71 -139.86
C LYS A 273 3.47 -38.84 -140.61
N GLU A 274 2.75 -39.72 -139.90
CA GLU A 274 1.94 -40.79 -140.53
C GLU A 274 0.88 -40.23 -141.48
N LEU A 275 0.18 -39.15 -141.07
CA LEU A 275 -0.78 -38.45 -141.93
C LEU A 275 -0.11 -37.91 -143.20
N LYS A 276 1.07 -37.30 -143.09
CA LYS A 276 1.82 -36.82 -144.27
C LYS A 276 2.21 -37.97 -145.21
N THR A 277 2.69 -39.09 -144.68
CA THR A 277 2.99 -40.27 -145.52
C THR A 277 1.73 -40.83 -146.18
N LEU A 278 0.60 -40.85 -145.47
CA LEU A 278 -0.66 -41.30 -146.05
C LEU A 278 -1.17 -40.34 -147.14
N GLU A 279 -0.98 -39.03 -146.97
CA GLU A 279 -1.25 -38.01 -148.00
C GLU A 279 -0.35 -38.21 -149.23
N GLU A 280 0.95 -38.51 -149.03
CA GLU A 280 1.89 -38.84 -150.10
C GLU A 280 1.49 -40.13 -150.86
N ASP A 281 1.16 -41.20 -150.13
CA ASP A 281 0.68 -42.48 -150.69
C ASP A 281 -0.62 -42.30 -151.49
N LEU A 282 -1.54 -41.46 -150.99
CA LEU A 282 -2.80 -41.15 -151.67
C LEU A 282 -2.54 -40.35 -152.96
N ALA A 283 -1.60 -39.41 -152.94
CA ALA A 283 -1.19 -38.67 -154.13
C ALA A 283 -0.55 -39.60 -155.19
N GLU A 284 0.24 -40.58 -154.75
CA GLU A 284 0.86 -41.58 -155.64
C GLU A 284 -0.20 -42.53 -156.23
N GLN A 285 -1.20 -42.96 -155.45
CA GLN A 285 -2.36 -43.71 -155.96
C GLN A 285 -3.12 -42.93 -157.03
N TYR A 286 -3.35 -41.63 -156.84
CA TYR A 286 -4.01 -40.81 -157.85
C TYR A 286 -3.16 -40.67 -159.12
N LEU A 287 -1.83 -40.62 -159.01
CA LEU A 287 -0.91 -40.59 -160.16
C LEU A 287 -0.94 -41.90 -160.96
N LEU A 288 -0.93 -43.05 -160.27
CA LEU A 288 -1.05 -44.39 -160.87
C LEU A 288 -2.40 -44.59 -161.56
N LYS A 289 -3.49 -44.14 -160.93
CA LYS A 289 -4.84 -44.20 -161.50
C LYS A 289 -4.99 -43.29 -162.72
N GLY A 290 -4.32 -42.13 -162.73
CA GLY A 290 -4.23 -41.26 -163.91
C GLY A 290 -3.54 -41.91 -165.10
N LYS A 291 -2.44 -42.66 -164.88
CA LYS A 291 -1.75 -43.40 -165.96
C LYS A 291 -2.58 -44.58 -166.48
N SER A 292 -3.28 -45.30 -165.60
CA SER A 292 -4.17 -46.43 -165.99
C SER A 292 -5.32 -46.00 -166.91
N LEU A 293 -5.92 -44.82 -166.68
CA LEU A 293 -7.02 -44.30 -167.51
C LEU A 293 -6.56 -43.79 -168.88
N GLN A 294 -5.28 -43.44 -169.04
CA GLN A 294 -4.69 -43.03 -170.32
C GLN A 294 -4.46 -44.22 -171.26
N ASP A 295 -4.08 -45.38 -170.71
CA ASP A 295 -3.86 -46.62 -171.47
C ASP A 295 -5.18 -47.27 -171.94
N GLU A 296 -6.25 -47.15 -171.16
CA GLU A 296 -7.59 -47.70 -171.46
C GLU A 296 -8.29 -46.99 -172.64
N LEU A 297 -8.00 -45.69 -172.84
CA LEU A 297 -8.55 -44.89 -173.95
C LEU A 297 -7.91 -45.23 -175.32
N LEU A 298 -6.67 -45.76 -175.31
CA LEU A 298 -5.93 -46.16 -176.52
C LEU A 298 -6.32 -47.57 -176.98
N THR A 299 -6.77 -48.43 -176.05
CA THR A 299 -7.27 -49.80 -176.35
C THR A 299 -8.72 -49.80 -176.85
N CYS A 300 -9.53 -48.80 -176.48
CA CYS A 300 -10.95 -48.72 -176.88
C CYS A 300 -11.14 -48.33 -178.37
N ARG A 301 -10.11 -47.78 -179.02
CA ARG A 301 -10.14 -47.41 -180.45
C ARG A 301 -9.91 -48.60 -181.39
N THR A 302 -9.20 -49.65 -180.97
CA THR A 302 -8.86 -50.81 -181.80
C THR A 302 -9.87 -51.97 -181.71
N ASN A 303 -10.75 -51.99 -180.70
CA ASN A 303 -11.74 -53.06 -180.50
C ASN A 303 -13.04 -52.90 -181.33
N ASN A 304 -13.30 -51.74 -181.95
CA ASN A 304 -14.53 -51.47 -182.70
C ASN A 304 -14.57 -52.07 -184.13
N GLU A 305 -13.55 -52.82 -184.56
CA GLU A 305 -13.47 -53.33 -185.95
C GLU A 305 -13.41 -54.87 -186.06
N HIS A 306 -13.43 -55.61 -184.93
CA HIS A 306 -13.31 -57.08 -184.93
C HIS A 306 -14.44 -57.88 -184.28
N GLN A 307 -15.43 -57.23 -183.64
CA GLN A 307 -16.53 -57.94 -182.97
C GLN A 307 -17.85 -57.97 -183.77
N LEU A 308 -17.88 -57.44 -185.00
CA LEU A 308 -19.03 -57.54 -185.92
C LEU A 308 -19.07 -58.86 -186.72
N ASN A 309 -17.98 -59.64 -186.73
CA ASN A 309 -17.83 -60.84 -187.58
C ASN A 309 -17.87 -62.19 -186.85
N GLN A 310 -18.21 -62.22 -185.56
CA GLN A 310 -18.55 -63.46 -184.86
C GLN A 310 -19.86 -63.22 -184.09
N LEU A 311 -20.98 -63.26 -184.82
CA LEU A 311 -21.82 -64.46 -184.87
C LEU A 311 -22.24 -64.88 -183.46
N LYS A 312 -23.46 -64.56 -183.03
CA LYS A 312 -24.73 -65.11 -183.58
C LYS A 312 -24.77 -66.64 -183.68
N GLU A 313 -23.86 -67.35 -183.01
CA GLU A 313 -23.98 -68.79 -182.81
C GLU A 313 -23.10 -69.15 -181.59
N GLN A 314 -23.51 -68.90 -180.36
CA GLN A 314 -24.11 -69.98 -179.57
C GLN A 314 -24.73 -69.39 -178.29
N LEU A 315 -26.04 -69.25 -178.38
CA LEU A 315 -26.94 -68.97 -177.28
C LEU A 315 -27.51 -70.32 -176.79
N ARG A 316 -27.00 -70.84 -175.67
CA ARG A 316 -27.60 -71.88 -174.79
C ARG A 316 -26.65 -72.04 -173.59
N GLU A 317 -26.91 -71.65 -172.35
CA GLU A 317 -28.10 -71.37 -171.56
C GLU A 317 -27.79 -70.23 -170.58
N MET A 318 -28.77 -69.37 -170.32
CA MET A 318 -28.65 -68.14 -169.55
C MET A 318 -28.51 -68.39 -168.05
N THR A 319 -27.78 -67.51 -167.35
CA THR A 319 -27.99 -67.30 -165.91
C THR A 319 -27.78 -65.83 -165.54
N GLU A 320 -28.83 -65.26 -164.97
CA GLU A 320 -29.09 -63.88 -164.52
C GLU A 320 -28.17 -63.55 -163.31
N LYS A 321 -27.47 -62.40 -163.16
CA LYS A 321 -27.89 -60.99 -162.96
C LYS A 321 -29.01 -60.80 -161.93
N GLN A 322 -29.12 -59.75 -161.13
CA GLN A 322 -28.27 -58.67 -160.59
C GLN A 322 -29.25 -57.88 -159.70
N THR A 323 -28.79 -57.35 -158.56
CA THR A 323 -29.15 -56.06 -157.91
C THR A 323 -30.62 -55.63 -157.62
N GLU A 324 -30.73 -54.99 -156.42
CA GLU A 324 -31.61 -53.87 -156.00
C GLU A 324 -32.90 -54.11 -155.17
N GLN A 325 -32.85 -53.50 -153.96
CA GLN A 325 -33.86 -52.71 -153.23
C GLN A 325 -35.18 -53.28 -152.65
N LEU A 326 -35.34 -52.97 -151.35
CA LEU A 326 -36.54 -52.61 -150.56
C LEU A 326 -37.50 -53.69 -150.00
N GLN A 327 -37.69 -53.56 -148.68
CA GLN A 327 -38.87 -53.88 -147.83
C GLN A 327 -39.44 -55.31 -147.77
N GLY A 328 -39.83 -55.73 -146.55
CA GLY A 328 -40.88 -56.75 -146.34
C GLY A 328 -40.52 -57.90 -145.40
N GLU A 329 -41.08 -57.83 -144.18
CA GLU A 329 -41.57 -58.87 -143.26
C GLU A 329 -41.08 -60.35 -143.32
N VAL A 330 -40.55 -60.82 -142.18
CA VAL A 330 -41.07 -61.90 -141.28
C VAL A 330 -42.03 -62.90 -141.96
N PRO A 331 -41.92 -64.26 -141.86
CA PRO A 331 -42.04 -65.02 -140.57
C PRO A 331 -41.43 -66.44 -140.48
N LYS A 332 -41.20 -66.89 -139.21
CA LYS A 332 -41.36 -68.25 -138.63
C LYS A 332 -40.58 -69.42 -139.28
N GLU A 333 -39.97 -70.35 -138.56
CA GLU A 333 -40.40 -71.04 -137.35
C GLU A 333 -39.23 -71.93 -136.85
N SER A 334 -39.36 -72.43 -135.61
CA SER A 334 -38.72 -73.65 -135.08
C SER A 334 -37.36 -73.55 -134.35
N ILE A 335 -37.47 -73.46 -133.01
CA ILE A 335 -36.75 -74.24 -131.98
C ILE A 335 -35.22 -74.12 -131.92
N VAL A 336 -34.72 -73.32 -130.96
CA VAL A 336 -33.71 -73.73 -129.96
C VAL A 336 -34.05 -73.01 -128.64
N GLU A 337 -34.77 -73.68 -127.74
CA GLU A 337 -35.06 -73.18 -126.39
C GLU A 337 -33.80 -73.10 -125.50
N GLU A 338 -32.69 -73.72 -125.92
CA GLU A 338 -31.48 -73.89 -125.13
C GLU A 338 -30.65 -72.61 -124.94
N GLU A 339 -30.59 -71.72 -125.93
CA GLU A 339 -29.87 -70.43 -125.80
C GLU A 339 -30.66 -69.38 -125.01
N ARG A 340 -32.00 -69.42 -125.10
CA ARG A 340 -32.87 -68.60 -124.22
C ARG A 340 -32.83 -69.08 -122.78
N LEU A 341 -32.83 -70.38 -122.54
CA LEU A 341 -32.62 -70.97 -121.21
C LEU A 341 -31.24 -70.56 -120.65
N LYS A 342 -30.17 -70.60 -121.45
CA LYS A 342 -28.82 -70.18 -121.01
C LYS A 342 -28.71 -68.69 -120.68
N CYS A 343 -29.40 -67.82 -121.42
CA CYS A 343 -29.46 -66.39 -121.12
C CYS A 343 -30.33 -66.11 -119.87
N LEU A 344 -31.46 -66.78 -119.71
CA LEU A 344 -32.29 -66.70 -118.50
C LEU A 344 -31.56 -67.25 -117.27
N GLU A 345 -30.79 -68.34 -117.40
CA GLU A 345 -30.02 -68.94 -116.31
C GLU A 345 -28.85 -68.03 -115.88
N LYS A 346 -28.16 -67.36 -116.83
CA LYS A 346 -27.15 -66.35 -116.51
C LYS A 346 -27.75 -65.14 -115.80
N SER A 347 -28.92 -64.66 -116.24
CA SER A 347 -29.64 -63.58 -115.57
C SER A 347 -30.15 -63.99 -114.18
N LEU A 348 -30.61 -65.24 -114.01
CA LEU A 348 -31.02 -65.78 -112.71
C LEU A 348 -29.83 -65.86 -111.74
N LYS A 349 -28.68 -66.38 -112.18
CA LYS A 349 -27.46 -66.44 -111.36
C LYS A 349 -26.91 -65.05 -111.01
N ALA A 350 -26.95 -64.10 -111.94
CA ALA A 350 -26.58 -62.72 -111.66
C ALA A 350 -27.52 -62.08 -110.62
N LEU A 351 -28.82 -62.35 -110.72
CA LEU A 351 -29.82 -61.90 -109.75
C LEU A 351 -29.65 -62.58 -108.39
N GLU A 352 -29.28 -63.86 -108.34
CA GLU A 352 -28.96 -64.60 -107.10
C GLU A 352 -27.71 -64.02 -106.41
N VAL A 353 -26.67 -63.65 -107.16
CA VAL A 353 -25.49 -62.97 -106.61
C VAL A 353 -25.86 -61.58 -106.08
N GLN A 354 -26.68 -60.82 -106.81
CA GLN A 354 -27.17 -59.52 -106.35
C GLN A 354 -28.04 -59.66 -105.09
N HIS A 355 -28.88 -60.69 -105.02
CA HIS A 355 -29.69 -60.98 -103.84
C HIS A 355 -28.82 -61.35 -102.63
N ARG A 356 -27.78 -62.17 -102.81
CA ARG A 356 -26.82 -62.48 -101.73
C ARG A 356 -26.05 -61.25 -101.25
N LEU A 357 -25.61 -60.38 -102.16
CA LEU A 357 -24.93 -59.14 -101.80
C LEU A 357 -25.85 -58.23 -100.97
N VAL A 358 -27.09 -58.03 -101.42
CA VAL A 358 -28.08 -57.25 -100.66
C VAL A 358 -28.41 -57.91 -99.32
N GLN A 359 -28.43 -59.24 -99.25
CA GLN A 359 -28.64 -59.97 -97.99
C GLN A 359 -27.47 -59.78 -97.01
N ASP A 360 -26.24 -59.78 -97.49
CA ASP A 360 -25.04 -59.51 -96.69
C ASP A 360 -24.98 -58.03 -96.24
N GLU A 361 -25.33 -57.09 -97.11
CA GLU A 361 -25.49 -55.66 -96.77
C GLU A 361 -26.58 -55.44 -95.72
N PHE A 362 -27.73 -56.13 -95.87
CA PHE A 362 -28.80 -56.10 -94.88
C PHE A 362 -28.34 -56.68 -93.54
N LYS A 363 -27.57 -57.78 -93.55
CA LYS A 363 -27.00 -58.37 -92.33
C LYS A 363 -25.96 -57.44 -91.68
N TYR A 364 -25.09 -56.82 -92.47
CA TYR A 364 -24.10 -55.86 -91.97
C TYR A 364 -24.77 -54.64 -91.35
N THR A 365 -25.76 -54.05 -92.03
CA THR A 365 -26.51 -52.89 -91.51
C THR A 365 -27.32 -53.25 -90.27
N THR A 366 -27.90 -54.46 -90.21
CA THR A 366 -28.57 -54.96 -89.00
C THR A 366 -27.60 -55.12 -87.83
N ASN A 367 -26.43 -55.76 -88.04
CA ASN A 367 -25.42 -55.90 -86.99
C ASN A 367 -24.84 -54.56 -86.53
N LEU A 368 -24.63 -53.60 -87.45
CA LEU A 368 -24.17 -52.26 -87.11
C LEU A 368 -25.23 -51.50 -86.31
N LYS A 369 -26.50 -51.62 -86.71
CA LYS A 369 -27.63 -51.07 -85.95
C LYS A 369 -27.68 -51.64 -84.54
N GLU A 370 -27.58 -52.96 -84.38
CA GLU A 370 -27.56 -53.61 -83.06
C GLU A 370 -26.41 -53.10 -82.20
N LYS A 371 -25.19 -52.97 -82.75
CA LYS A 371 -24.05 -52.40 -82.03
C LYS A 371 -24.30 -50.95 -81.59
N LEU A 372 -24.78 -50.11 -82.50
CA LEU A 372 -25.10 -48.71 -82.18
C LEU A 372 -26.23 -48.60 -81.15
N GLU A 373 -27.22 -49.50 -81.17
CA GLU A 373 -28.28 -49.56 -80.16
C GLU A 373 -27.71 -50.00 -78.78
N THR A 374 -26.78 -50.95 -78.75
CA THR A 374 -26.10 -51.34 -77.50
C THR A 374 -25.20 -50.23 -76.94
N GLU A 375 -24.44 -49.54 -77.79
CA GLU A 375 -23.62 -48.39 -77.39
C GLU A 375 -24.48 -47.24 -76.89
N LEU A 376 -25.60 -46.95 -77.57
CA LEU A 376 -26.55 -45.92 -77.14
C LEU A 376 -27.17 -46.26 -75.77
N ASN A 377 -27.50 -47.53 -75.53
CA ASN A 377 -28.02 -47.95 -74.22
C ASN A 377 -26.95 -47.87 -73.14
N HIS A 378 -25.71 -48.28 -73.43
CA HIS A 378 -24.60 -48.17 -72.49
C HIS A 378 -24.34 -46.70 -72.10
N ILE A 379 -24.30 -45.80 -73.09
CA ILE A 379 -24.15 -44.36 -72.85
C ILE A 379 -25.32 -43.81 -72.01
N LYS A 380 -26.56 -44.24 -72.27
CA LYS A 380 -27.72 -43.83 -71.46
C LYS A 380 -27.62 -44.30 -70.01
N ASP A 381 -27.15 -45.53 -69.78
CA ASP A 381 -26.96 -46.09 -68.46
C ASP A 381 -25.84 -45.34 -67.72
N ASP A 382 -24.73 -45.03 -68.39
CA ASP A 382 -23.64 -44.22 -67.83
C ASP A 382 -24.12 -42.82 -67.44
N PHE A 383 -24.90 -42.15 -68.32
CA PHE A 383 -25.51 -40.85 -68.00
C PHE A 383 -26.49 -40.93 -66.83
N PHE A 384 -27.21 -42.05 -66.69
CA PHE A 384 -28.14 -42.25 -65.59
C PHE A 384 -27.38 -42.36 -64.25
N HIS A 385 -26.31 -43.15 -64.20
CA HIS A 385 -25.48 -43.28 -63.00
C HIS A 385 -24.74 -42.00 -62.66
N GLU A 386 -24.19 -41.29 -63.65
CA GLU A 386 -23.57 -39.98 -63.40
C GLU A 386 -24.58 -38.99 -62.82
N ARG A 387 -25.82 -38.98 -63.32
CA ARG A 387 -26.89 -38.14 -62.76
C ARG A 387 -27.24 -38.55 -61.32
N GLU A 388 -27.31 -39.84 -61.02
CA GLU A 388 -27.54 -40.34 -59.65
C GLU A 388 -26.41 -39.94 -58.70
N ASP A 389 -25.15 -40.03 -59.14
CA ASP A 389 -23.98 -39.60 -58.36
C ASP A 389 -24.02 -38.09 -58.07
N TRP A 390 -24.39 -37.28 -59.07
CA TRP A 390 -24.58 -35.84 -58.87
C TRP A 390 -25.75 -35.54 -57.93
N GLU A 391 -26.87 -36.24 -58.04
CA GLU A 391 -28.03 -36.08 -57.15
C GLU A 391 -27.67 -36.46 -55.70
N PHE A 392 -26.96 -37.58 -55.51
CA PHE A 392 -26.41 -37.96 -54.21
C PHE A 392 -25.48 -36.88 -53.65
N LYS A 393 -24.57 -36.36 -54.48
CA LYS A 393 -23.62 -35.33 -54.05
C LYS A 393 -24.33 -34.03 -53.66
N ILE A 394 -25.37 -33.64 -54.40
CA ILE A 394 -26.20 -32.47 -54.06
C ILE A 394 -26.88 -32.68 -52.72
N ASN A 395 -27.47 -33.85 -52.47
CA ASN A 395 -28.14 -34.14 -51.20
C ASN A 395 -27.16 -34.17 -50.01
N GLU A 396 -25.97 -34.75 -50.19
CA GLU A 396 -24.91 -34.74 -49.17
C GLU A 396 -24.46 -33.31 -48.83
N LEU A 397 -24.28 -32.46 -49.85
CA LEU A 397 -23.93 -31.05 -49.66
C LEU A 397 -25.06 -30.24 -49.02
N GLN A 398 -26.31 -30.53 -49.34
CA GLN A 398 -27.48 -29.91 -48.70
C GLN A 398 -27.55 -30.27 -47.21
N LEU A 399 -27.36 -31.54 -46.87
CA LEU A 399 -27.34 -31.99 -45.47
C LEU A 399 -26.20 -31.31 -44.69
N SER A 400 -24.98 -31.31 -45.27
CA SER A 400 -23.82 -30.62 -44.68
C SER A 400 -24.11 -29.13 -44.46
N LYS A 401 -24.73 -28.47 -45.44
CA LYS A 401 -25.13 -27.06 -45.33
C LYS A 401 -26.13 -26.83 -44.21
N GLU A 402 -27.15 -27.69 -44.08
CA GLU A 402 -28.15 -27.58 -43.01
C GLU A 402 -27.53 -27.78 -41.62
N GLU A 403 -26.60 -28.71 -41.47
CA GLU A 403 -25.83 -28.92 -40.23
C GLU A 403 -24.98 -27.69 -39.87
N TYR A 404 -24.27 -27.11 -40.85
CA TYR A 404 -23.51 -25.88 -40.65
C TYR A 404 -24.42 -24.70 -40.30
N MET A 405 -25.56 -24.55 -40.97
CA MET A 405 -26.53 -23.49 -40.67
C MET A 405 -27.11 -23.66 -39.27
N SER A 406 -27.49 -24.88 -38.86
CA SER A 406 -27.95 -25.17 -37.50
C SER A 406 -26.91 -24.81 -36.45
N THR A 407 -25.66 -25.18 -36.68
CA THR A 407 -24.54 -24.86 -35.78
C THR A 407 -24.30 -23.35 -35.71
N THR A 408 -24.34 -22.67 -36.85
CA THR A 408 -24.20 -21.20 -36.93
C THR A 408 -25.31 -20.49 -36.17
N THR A 409 -26.57 -20.93 -36.32
CA THR A 409 -27.70 -20.37 -35.58
C THR A 409 -27.53 -20.58 -34.07
N LYS A 410 -27.16 -21.78 -33.62
CA LYS A 410 -26.90 -22.06 -32.19
C LYS A 410 -25.80 -21.19 -31.62
N LEU A 411 -24.66 -21.09 -32.31
CA LEU A 411 -23.54 -20.24 -31.88
C LEU A 411 -23.94 -18.76 -31.86
N THR A 412 -24.74 -18.31 -32.82
CA THR A 412 -25.24 -16.93 -32.88
C THR A 412 -26.16 -16.63 -31.68
N GLU A 413 -27.06 -17.56 -31.34
CA GLU A 413 -27.94 -17.43 -30.18
C GLU A 413 -27.16 -17.47 -28.84
N GLU A 414 -26.15 -18.33 -28.73
CA GLU A 414 -25.29 -18.43 -27.55
C GLU A 414 -24.46 -17.16 -27.36
N VAL A 415 -23.83 -16.64 -28.41
CA VAL A 415 -23.11 -15.36 -28.38
C VAL A 415 -24.05 -14.22 -27.97
N LYS A 416 -25.27 -14.18 -28.51
CA LYS A 416 -26.26 -13.17 -28.13
C LYS A 416 -26.63 -13.28 -26.65
N SER A 417 -26.90 -14.50 -26.16
CA SER A 417 -27.22 -14.73 -24.75
C SER A 417 -26.08 -14.33 -23.81
N VAL A 418 -24.83 -14.64 -24.17
CA VAL A 418 -23.65 -14.22 -23.41
C VAL A 418 -23.51 -12.69 -23.44
N ASN A 419 -23.71 -12.05 -24.58
CA ASN A 419 -23.67 -10.59 -24.71
C ASN A 419 -24.73 -9.92 -23.83
N ASP A 420 -25.98 -10.39 -23.88
CA ASP A 420 -27.08 -9.86 -23.06
C ASP A 420 -26.78 -10.02 -21.55
N ARG A 421 -26.16 -11.15 -21.15
CA ARG A 421 -25.72 -11.37 -19.77
C ARG A 421 -24.58 -10.44 -19.35
N CYS A 422 -23.60 -10.22 -20.22
CA CYS A 422 -22.52 -9.27 -19.99
C CYS A 422 -23.05 -7.84 -19.84
N GLU A 423 -23.99 -7.43 -20.70
CA GLU A 423 -24.64 -6.11 -20.63
C GLU A 423 -25.40 -5.93 -19.31
N LEU A 424 -26.17 -6.94 -18.88
CA LEU A 424 -26.88 -6.91 -17.60
C LEU A 424 -25.91 -6.81 -16.41
N MET A 425 -24.80 -7.56 -16.44
CA MET A 425 -23.76 -7.49 -15.41
C MET A 425 -23.07 -6.12 -15.38
N MET A 426 -22.75 -5.55 -16.54
CA MET A 426 -22.18 -4.20 -16.64
C MET A 426 -23.13 -3.13 -16.09
N ASN A 427 -24.42 -3.22 -16.42
CA ASN A 427 -25.42 -2.29 -15.91
C ASN A 427 -25.57 -2.39 -14.39
N GLN A 428 -25.54 -3.61 -13.84
CA GLN A 428 -25.57 -3.82 -12.40
C GLN A 428 -24.31 -3.23 -11.73
N GLN A 429 -23.11 -3.54 -12.25
CA GLN A 429 -21.87 -2.97 -11.73
C GLN A 429 -21.85 -1.44 -11.80
N SER A 430 -22.36 -0.86 -12.90
CA SER A 430 -22.48 0.59 -13.03
C SER A 430 -23.42 1.20 -11.98
N TYR A 431 -24.51 0.52 -11.66
CA TYR A 431 -25.43 0.95 -10.60
C TYR A 431 -24.78 0.85 -9.21
N GLU A 432 -24.09 -0.25 -8.92
CA GLU A 432 -23.36 -0.45 -7.66
C GLU A 432 -22.28 0.63 -7.46
N ILE A 433 -21.50 0.94 -8.51
CA ILE A 433 -20.52 2.03 -8.49
C ILE A 433 -21.20 3.36 -8.18
N GLN A 434 -22.32 3.68 -8.85
CA GLN A 434 -23.05 4.92 -8.62
C GLN A 434 -23.57 5.03 -7.17
N VAL A 435 -24.05 3.93 -6.58
CA VAL A 435 -24.49 3.90 -5.18
C VAL A 435 -23.32 4.15 -4.22
N ILE A 436 -22.17 3.52 -4.48
CA ILE A 436 -20.95 3.72 -3.68
C ILE A 436 -20.47 5.17 -3.78
N GLU A 437 -20.42 5.75 -4.99
CA GLU A 437 -20.05 7.14 -5.21
C GLU A 437 -20.97 8.12 -4.47
N GLN A 438 -22.29 7.89 -4.51
CA GLN A 438 -23.25 8.69 -3.76
C GLN A 438 -23.06 8.56 -2.25
N GLN A 439 -22.73 7.37 -1.76
CA GLN A 439 -22.47 7.13 -0.35
C GLN A 439 -21.20 7.85 0.11
N HIS A 440 -20.10 7.72 -0.63
CA HIS A 440 -18.85 8.45 -0.35
C HIS A 440 -19.05 9.96 -0.38
N ALA A 441 -19.83 10.49 -1.33
CA ALA A 441 -20.14 11.92 -1.38
C ALA A 441 -20.90 12.41 -0.13
N LYS A 442 -21.83 11.61 0.39
CA LYS A 442 -22.55 11.92 1.64
C LYS A 442 -21.64 11.85 2.87
N GLU A 443 -20.78 10.84 2.93
CA GLU A 443 -19.81 10.68 4.03
C GLU A 443 -18.80 11.83 4.06
N LEU A 444 -18.27 12.22 2.90
CA LEU A 444 -17.39 13.38 2.77
C LEU A 444 -18.09 14.67 3.20
N SER A 445 -19.33 14.91 2.74
CA SER A 445 -20.10 16.09 3.15
C SER A 445 -20.34 16.13 4.66
N THR A 446 -20.59 14.97 5.28
CA THR A 446 -20.81 14.85 6.73
C THR A 446 -19.51 15.09 7.50
N LEU A 447 -18.39 14.56 7.01
CA LEU A 447 -17.08 14.78 7.61
C LEU A 447 -16.65 16.24 7.51
N GLU A 448 -16.87 16.88 6.37
CA GLU A 448 -16.62 18.31 6.16
C GLU A 448 -17.47 19.20 7.07
N GLU A 449 -18.74 18.84 7.28
CA GLU A 449 -19.61 19.54 8.22
C GLU A 449 -19.11 19.37 9.65
N ASN A 450 -18.79 18.14 10.08
CA ASN A 450 -18.27 17.87 11.42
C ASN A 450 -16.96 18.60 11.70
N LEU A 451 -16.01 18.61 10.74
CA LEU A 451 -14.75 19.34 10.87
C LEU A 451 -14.98 20.85 10.98
N ARG A 452 -15.91 21.38 10.20
CA ARG A 452 -16.29 22.80 10.27
C ARG A 452 -16.91 23.14 11.63
N THR A 453 -17.86 22.34 12.11
CA THR A 453 -18.48 22.54 13.42
C THR A 453 -17.48 22.42 14.56
N ALA A 454 -16.54 21.47 14.48
CA ALA A 454 -15.45 21.34 15.45
C ALA A 454 -14.56 22.59 15.45
N ALA A 455 -14.11 23.04 14.27
CA ALA A 455 -13.30 24.25 14.14
C ALA A 455 -14.05 25.50 14.64
N GLU A 456 -15.35 25.62 14.36
CA GLU A 456 -16.19 26.71 14.88
C GLU A 456 -16.28 26.69 16.40
N LYS A 457 -16.39 25.51 17.01
CA LYS A 457 -16.41 25.35 18.47
C LYS A 457 -15.07 25.75 19.09
N ASP A 458 -13.96 25.30 18.53
CA ASP A 458 -12.61 25.64 19.00
C ASP A 458 -12.37 27.16 18.91
N ILE A 459 -12.78 27.80 17.80
CA ILE A 459 -12.72 29.26 17.65
C ILE A 459 -13.55 29.97 18.73
N GLN A 460 -14.76 29.48 19.03
CA GLN A 460 -15.60 30.05 20.08
C GLN A 460 -14.96 29.90 21.47
N GLU A 461 -14.33 28.76 21.76
CA GLU A 461 -13.60 28.53 23.01
C GLU A 461 -12.41 29.47 23.16
N PHE A 462 -11.59 29.62 22.10
CA PHE A 462 -10.48 30.57 22.09
C PHE A 462 -10.94 32.02 22.24
N LEU A 463 -12.06 32.41 21.62
CA LEU A 463 -12.63 33.75 21.79
C LEU A 463 -13.06 34.01 23.24
N LEU A 464 -13.67 33.01 23.89
CA LEU A 464 -14.09 33.11 25.28
C LEU A 464 -12.88 33.24 26.23
N GLU A 465 -11.83 32.44 25.99
CA GLU A 465 -10.59 32.50 26.77
C GLU A 465 -9.88 33.84 26.58
N ALA A 466 -9.78 34.33 25.34
CA ALA A 466 -9.23 35.65 25.04
C ALA A 466 -10.01 36.78 25.73
N GLU A 467 -11.34 36.68 25.80
CA GLU A 467 -12.17 37.65 26.52
C GLU A 467 -11.93 37.58 28.04
N ASN A 468 -11.77 36.38 28.60
CA ASN A 468 -11.46 36.20 30.01
C ASN A 468 -10.08 36.78 30.38
N LEU A 469 -9.06 36.48 29.58
CA LEU A 469 -7.71 37.06 29.74
C LEU A 469 -7.74 38.59 29.61
N LYS A 470 -8.53 39.12 28.66
CA LYS A 470 -8.74 40.56 28.53
C LYS A 470 -9.35 41.18 29.80
N LYS A 471 -10.35 40.52 30.40
CA LYS A 471 -10.96 40.97 31.67
C LYS A 471 -9.94 40.95 32.81
N GLN A 472 -9.14 39.90 32.93
CA GLN A 472 -8.07 39.83 33.93
C GLN A 472 -7.04 40.96 33.76
N CYS A 473 -6.59 41.21 32.52
CA CYS A 473 -5.69 42.32 32.23
C CYS A 473 -6.30 43.70 32.60
N GLN A 474 -7.60 43.89 32.38
CA GLN A 474 -8.30 45.12 32.79
C GLN A 474 -8.35 45.28 34.30
N MET A 475 -8.64 44.20 35.04
CA MET A 475 -8.62 44.23 36.51
C MET A 475 -7.23 44.58 37.05
N LEU A 476 -6.18 43.93 36.55
CA LEU A 476 -4.80 44.22 36.95
C LEU A 476 -4.40 45.66 36.62
N LEU A 477 -4.86 46.20 35.49
CA LEU A 477 -4.62 47.60 35.14
C LEU A 477 -5.30 48.55 36.12
N GLN A 478 -6.54 48.26 36.53
CA GLN A 478 -7.25 49.05 37.52
C GLN A 478 -6.56 48.98 38.89
N GLU A 479 -6.19 47.78 39.35
CA GLU A 479 -5.43 47.60 40.60
C GLU A 479 -4.10 48.37 40.59
N LYS A 480 -3.41 48.39 39.45
CA LYS A 480 -2.19 49.20 39.26
C LYS A 480 -2.49 50.70 39.39
N GLU A 481 -3.55 51.20 38.76
CA GLU A 481 -3.95 52.61 38.83
C GLU A 481 -4.34 53.02 40.26
N GLU A 482 -5.06 52.15 40.97
CA GLU A 482 -5.42 52.34 42.38
C GLU A 482 -4.18 52.36 43.27
N ALA A 483 -3.25 51.41 43.07
CA ALA A 483 -1.97 51.39 43.77
C ALA A 483 -1.16 52.66 43.51
N GLN A 484 -1.06 53.11 42.25
CA GLN A 484 -0.37 54.34 41.88
C GLN A 484 -1.00 55.57 42.56
N THR A 485 -2.33 55.64 42.59
CA THR A 485 -3.07 56.72 43.28
C THR A 485 -2.79 56.70 44.78
N ASN A 486 -2.77 55.52 45.40
CA ASN A 486 -2.44 55.37 46.82
C ASN A 486 -0.99 55.79 47.13
N TYR A 487 -0.03 55.44 46.27
CA TYR A 487 1.35 55.88 46.40
C TYR A 487 1.48 57.40 46.28
N GLU A 488 0.79 58.03 45.31
CA GLU A 488 0.82 59.48 45.14
C GLU A 488 0.18 60.20 46.33
N ASN A 489 -0.93 59.67 46.86
CA ASN A 489 -1.56 60.17 48.08
C ASN A 489 -0.63 60.08 49.30
N LEU A 490 0.04 58.93 49.48
CA LEU A 490 1.02 58.75 50.55
C LEU A 490 2.19 59.72 50.42
N ARG A 491 2.72 59.87 49.21
CA ARG A 491 3.79 60.84 48.91
C ARG A 491 3.36 62.26 49.29
N LYS A 492 2.17 62.69 48.88
CA LYS A 492 1.65 64.02 49.19
C LYS A 492 1.47 64.23 50.70
N ASN A 493 0.99 63.21 51.42
CA ASN A 493 0.91 63.25 52.88
C ASN A 493 2.30 63.40 53.54
N MET A 494 3.30 62.69 53.03
CA MET A 494 4.69 62.80 53.52
C MET A 494 5.28 64.19 53.22
N GLU A 495 5.04 64.74 52.03
CA GLU A 495 5.44 66.12 51.69
C GLU A 495 4.77 67.14 52.63
N THR A 496 3.50 66.94 52.99
CA THR A 496 2.77 67.81 53.91
C THR A 496 3.36 67.73 55.33
N LEU A 497 3.58 66.52 55.85
CA LEU A 497 4.24 66.31 57.14
C LEU A 497 5.65 66.91 57.18
N GLN A 498 6.40 66.81 56.08
CA GLN A 498 7.71 67.45 55.98
C GLN A 498 7.60 68.97 56.09
N THR A 499 6.67 69.59 55.37
CA THR A 499 6.46 71.05 55.46
C THR A 499 6.03 71.49 56.87
N GLU A 500 5.15 70.73 57.53
CA GLU A 500 4.73 71.01 58.92
C GLU A 500 5.89 70.88 59.92
N LEU A 501 6.77 69.89 59.74
CA LEU A 501 7.98 69.73 60.54
C LEU A 501 8.98 70.88 60.31
N GLU A 502 9.19 71.30 59.06
CA GLU A 502 10.06 72.44 58.73
C GLU A 502 9.51 73.75 59.32
N GLU A 503 8.20 73.99 59.22
CA GLU A 503 7.55 75.14 59.86
C GLU A 503 7.66 75.10 61.38
N SER A 504 7.44 73.95 62.01
CA SER A 504 7.56 73.76 63.46
C SER A 504 9.00 73.99 63.94
N ALA A 505 9.99 73.40 63.25
CA ALA A 505 11.40 73.61 63.53
C ALA A 505 11.81 75.09 63.37
N SER A 506 11.26 75.76 62.35
CA SER A 506 11.44 77.20 62.15
C SER A 506 10.83 78.01 63.30
N LYS A 507 9.60 77.70 63.74
CA LYS A 507 8.96 78.35 64.90
C LYS A 507 9.79 78.17 66.19
N ILE A 508 10.23 76.95 66.49
CA ILE A 508 11.09 76.66 67.65
C ILE A 508 12.40 77.45 67.56
N SER A 509 13.02 77.53 66.38
CA SER A 509 14.25 78.30 66.18
C SER A 509 14.05 79.79 66.42
N HIS A 510 12.92 80.36 65.95
CA HIS A 510 12.56 81.76 66.20
C HIS A 510 12.31 82.01 67.70
N GLU A 511 11.57 81.13 68.38
CA GLU A 511 11.32 81.23 69.83
C GLU A 511 12.63 81.13 70.64
N PHE A 512 13.54 80.23 70.24
CA PHE A 512 14.83 80.09 70.88
C PHE A 512 15.71 81.34 70.70
N GLU A 513 15.76 81.92 69.50
CA GLU A 513 16.51 83.15 69.27
C GLU A 513 15.88 84.35 70.01
N ALA A 514 14.54 84.42 70.07
CA ALA A 514 13.83 85.41 70.88
C ALA A 514 14.15 85.27 72.37
N MET A 515 14.15 84.05 72.90
CA MET A 515 14.53 83.76 74.29
C MET A 515 15.99 84.11 74.56
N LYS A 516 16.90 83.82 73.64
CA LYS A 516 18.32 84.19 73.73
C LYS A 516 18.52 85.70 73.72
N GLN A 517 17.78 86.43 72.88
CA GLN A 517 17.78 87.89 72.88
C GLN A 517 17.20 88.45 74.18
N GLN A 518 16.14 87.84 74.72
CA GLN A 518 15.58 88.19 76.03
C GLN A 518 16.60 87.97 77.15
N GLN A 519 17.27 86.81 77.20
CA GLN A 519 18.34 86.55 78.16
C GLN A 519 19.49 87.55 78.02
N ALA A 520 19.88 87.91 76.79
CA ALA A 520 20.90 88.93 76.54
C ALA A 520 20.46 90.30 77.09
N ASN A 521 19.19 90.68 76.93
CA ASN A 521 18.62 91.90 77.49
C ASN A 521 18.57 91.85 79.03
N GLU A 522 18.16 90.74 79.63
CA GLU A 522 18.15 90.55 81.09
C GLU A 522 19.58 90.60 81.68
N VAL A 523 20.55 89.99 81.01
CA VAL A 523 21.97 90.09 81.38
C VAL A 523 22.46 91.53 81.25
N HIS A 524 22.06 92.27 80.21
CA HIS A 524 22.39 93.69 80.08
C HIS A 524 21.80 94.52 81.21
N ASP A 525 20.54 94.29 81.58
CA ASP A 525 19.87 94.93 82.72
C ASP A 525 20.57 94.58 84.05
N LEU A 526 20.96 93.32 84.24
CA LEU A 526 21.75 92.89 85.40
C LEU A 526 23.11 93.57 85.42
N GLN A 527 23.79 93.71 84.28
CA GLN A 527 25.05 94.45 84.17
C GLN A 527 24.86 95.95 84.48
N GLN A 528 23.74 96.55 84.08
CA GLN A 528 23.41 97.94 84.39
C GLN A 528 23.10 98.12 85.89
N LYS A 529 22.34 97.19 86.48
CA LYS A 529 22.12 97.11 87.94
C LYS A 529 23.44 96.90 88.68
N LEU A 530 24.34 96.07 88.16
CA LEU A 530 25.67 95.84 88.74
C LEU A 530 26.53 97.11 88.71
N ARG A 531 26.48 97.92 87.64
CA ARG A 531 27.15 99.24 87.61
C ARG A 531 26.58 100.21 88.66
N ARG A 532 25.26 100.23 88.87
CA ARG A 532 24.64 101.00 89.97
C ARG A 532 25.05 100.48 91.35
N ALA A 533 25.07 99.16 91.53
CA ALA A 533 25.52 98.52 92.76
C ALA A 533 27.01 98.78 93.03
N PHE A 534 27.86 98.89 92.01
CA PHE A 534 29.26 99.28 92.19
C PHE A 534 29.40 100.76 92.58
N SER A 535 28.58 101.68 92.06
CA SER A 535 28.55 103.07 92.54
C SER A 535 28.00 103.20 93.98
N GLU A 536 27.12 102.31 94.41
CA GLU A 536 26.65 102.20 95.79
C GLU A 536 27.67 101.50 96.71
N LYS A 537 28.46 100.56 96.18
CA LYS A 537 29.58 99.93 96.89
C LYS A 537 30.66 100.94 97.25
N ASP A 538 30.97 101.89 96.37
CA ASP A 538 32.00 102.90 96.62
C ASP A 538 31.59 103.89 97.73
N SER A 539 30.28 104.16 97.91
CA SER A 539 29.75 104.94 99.05
C SER A 539 29.58 104.10 100.33
N LEU A 540 29.38 102.78 100.20
CA LEU A 540 29.37 101.84 101.32
C LEU A 540 30.78 101.47 101.82
N GLN A 541 31.82 101.61 100.99
CA GLN A 541 33.23 101.41 101.37
C GLN A 541 33.72 102.47 102.39
N GLU A 542 33.11 103.65 102.41
CA GLU A 542 33.39 104.73 103.37
C GLU A 542 32.68 104.52 104.73
N THR A 543 31.59 103.74 104.74
CA THR A 543 30.86 103.32 105.94
C THR A 543 31.35 101.97 106.49
N MET A 544 31.98 101.13 105.66
CA MET A 544 32.60 99.85 106.03
C MET A 544 33.93 100.00 106.79
N ASN A 545 34.60 101.16 106.71
CA ASN A 545 35.70 101.52 107.62
C ASN A 545 35.25 101.83 109.07
N ARG A 546 33.93 101.87 109.33
CA ARG A 546 33.31 102.08 110.65
C ARG A 546 32.75 100.81 111.28
N LEU A 547 32.68 99.71 110.53
CA LEU A 547 32.12 98.42 110.93
C LEU A 547 33.11 97.27 110.62
N GLN A 548 34.40 97.57 110.71
CA GLN A 548 35.47 96.59 110.81
C GLN A 548 35.59 96.17 112.28
N ALA A 549 35.06 94.99 112.64
CA ALA A 549 35.57 94.10 113.71
C ALA A 549 34.53 93.08 114.25
N GLU A 550 33.44 92.78 113.55
CA GLU A 550 32.48 91.73 113.96
C GLU A 550 32.25 90.69 112.85
N VAL A 551 33.37 90.09 112.42
CA VAL A 551 33.61 88.64 112.43
C VAL A 551 32.41 87.68 112.24
N GLU A 552 32.44 87.02 111.07
CA GLU A 552 32.35 85.56 110.85
C GLU A 552 31.12 84.76 111.33
N THR A 553 30.30 84.22 110.39
CA THR A 553 30.19 82.76 110.07
C THR A 553 29.02 82.38 109.12
N LYS A 554 29.38 81.91 107.89
CA LYS A 554 28.83 80.88 106.94
C LYS A 554 27.47 80.16 107.25
N ASN A 555 26.63 79.56 106.35
CA ASN A 555 26.74 78.97 104.99
C ASN A 555 25.37 78.41 104.46
N LYS A 556 25.18 78.41 103.12
CA LYS A 556 24.66 77.41 102.13
C LYS A 556 23.36 76.53 102.24
N ALA A 557 22.70 76.46 101.05
CA ALA A 557 21.95 75.37 100.35
C ALA A 557 20.45 75.17 100.72
N ILE A 558 19.49 75.00 99.81
CA ILE A 558 19.28 73.96 98.75
C ILE A 558 18.14 74.44 97.80
N GLU A 559 18.14 74.09 96.51
CA GLU A 559 17.03 73.38 95.81
C GLU A 559 17.29 73.16 94.31
N GLU A 560 17.82 71.97 94.01
CA GLU A 560 17.64 71.26 92.74
C GLU A 560 16.41 70.36 92.91
N LEU A 561 15.28 70.65 92.25
CA LEU A 561 14.15 69.70 92.21
C LEU A 561 13.11 69.99 91.10
N ASN A 562 13.43 69.90 89.79
CA ASN A 562 12.37 69.84 88.75
C ASN A 562 12.81 69.38 87.33
N GLN A 563 13.44 68.20 87.19
CA GLN A 563 13.77 67.63 85.86
C GLN A 563 13.35 66.16 85.62
N MET A 564 12.52 65.53 86.48
CA MET A 564 12.17 64.11 86.30
C MET A 564 10.95 63.80 85.41
N SER A 565 10.00 64.72 85.17
CA SER A 565 8.76 64.38 84.45
C SER A 565 8.86 64.37 82.92
N LYS A 566 9.93 64.93 82.32
CA LYS A 566 10.11 64.98 80.85
C LYS A 566 10.80 63.74 80.27
N LEU A 567 11.41 62.89 81.09
CA LEU A 567 12.08 61.66 80.65
C LEU A 567 11.13 60.45 80.62
N GLU A 568 10.10 60.41 81.46
CA GLU A 568 9.12 59.30 81.49
C GLU A 568 8.27 59.21 80.21
N VAL A 569 7.81 60.33 79.66
CA VAL A 569 7.00 60.34 78.43
C VAL A 569 7.80 59.88 77.21
N LYS A 570 9.08 60.27 77.13
CA LYS A 570 9.98 59.85 76.03
C LYS A 570 10.30 58.36 76.06
N ILE A 571 10.36 57.76 77.25
CA ILE A 571 10.58 56.31 77.40
C ILE A 571 9.35 55.54 76.92
N GLN A 572 8.13 56.05 77.18
CA GLN A 572 6.88 55.42 76.74
C GLN A 572 6.70 55.43 75.21
N ASP A 573 7.05 56.53 74.55
CA ASP A 573 6.97 56.64 73.08
C ASP A 573 7.99 55.71 72.39
N LEU A 574 9.19 55.58 72.97
CA LEU A 574 10.21 54.65 72.49
C LEU A 574 9.79 53.19 72.66
N MET A 575 9.13 52.82 73.76
CA MET A 575 8.60 51.45 73.94
C MET A 575 7.53 51.12 72.88
N SER A 576 6.60 52.05 72.61
CA SER A 576 5.55 51.84 71.60
C SER A 576 6.14 51.71 70.18
N SER A 577 7.20 52.44 69.87
CA SER A 577 7.92 52.33 68.58
C SER A 577 8.68 51.00 68.44
N ILE A 578 9.25 50.49 69.54
CA ILE A 578 9.94 49.20 69.57
C ILE A 578 8.95 48.06 69.37
N GLU A 579 7.82 48.05 70.08
CA GLU A 579 6.78 47.02 69.93
C GLU A 579 6.22 46.98 68.49
N GLN A 580 6.04 48.15 67.86
CA GLN A 580 5.61 48.21 66.46
C GLN A 580 6.66 47.62 65.51
N LYS A 581 7.95 47.90 65.74
CA LYS A 581 9.05 47.34 64.94
C LYS A 581 9.20 45.84 65.15
N GLU A 582 9.04 45.34 66.38
CA GLU A 582 9.05 43.91 66.69
C GLU A 582 7.90 43.18 65.97
N SER A 583 6.69 43.75 65.98
CA SER A 583 5.54 43.24 65.22
C SER A 583 5.81 43.13 63.71
N THR A 584 6.42 44.16 63.11
CA THR A 584 6.80 44.11 61.69
C THR A 584 7.92 43.12 61.41
N LEU A 585 8.87 42.96 62.36
CA LEU A 585 9.97 42.01 62.24
C LEU A 585 9.44 40.56 62.31
N THR A 586 8.51 40.26 63.21
CA THR A 586 7.87 38.93 63.26
C THR A 586 7.13 38.60 61.97
N LYS A 587 6.42 39.57 61.37
CA LYS A 587 5.72 39.35 60.08
C LYS A 587 6.68 39.14 58.91
N THR A 588 7.79 39.87 58.84
CA THR A 588 8.78 39.67 57.78
C THR A 588 9.54 38.35 57.98
N GLN A 589 9.74 37.93 59.21
CA GLN A 589 10.37 36.65 59.56
C GLN A 589 9.48 35.47 59.17
N GLU A 590 8.17 35.54 59.41
CA GLU A 590 7.19 34.56 58.93
C GLU A 590 7.14 34.49 57.40
N GLN A 591 7.15 35.63 56.70
CA GLN A 591 7.21 35.66 55.24
C GLN A 591 8.51 35.04 54.69
N LEU A 592 9.63 35.26 55.36
CA LEU A 592 10.91 34.66 54.97
C LEU A 592 10.88 33.13 55.10
N GLU A 593 10.23 32.62 56.14
CA GLU A 593 10.10 31.18 56.40
C GLU A 593 9.19 30.49 55.39
N ILE A 594 8.13 31.15 54.94
CA ILE A 594 7.27 30.68 53.83
C ILE A 594 8.07 30.65 52.53
N SER A 595 8.75 31.73 52.15
CA SER A 595 9.57 31.76 50.93
C SER A 595 10.75 30.77 50.97
N LEU A 596 11.30 30.46 52.14
CA LEU A 596 12.31 29.43 52.29
C LEU A 596 11.75 28.04 51.98
N ARG A 597 10.53 27.74 52.44
CA ARG A 597 9.85 26.47 52.16
C ARG A 597 9.50 26.32 50.68
N GLU A 598 8.96 27.37 50.06
CA GLU A 598 8.69 27.40 48.62
C GLU A 598 9.97 27.19 47.80
N LYS A 599 11.09 27.78 48.23
CA LYS A 599 12.39 27.55 47.60
C LYS A 599 12.82 26.08 47.71
N GLU A 600 12.65 25.45 48.88
CA GLU A 600 13.00 24.03 49.07
C GLU A 600 12.13 23.12 48.18
N GLU A 601 10.83 23.38 48.09
CA GLU A 601 9.92 22.67 47.19
C GLU A 601 10.34 22.82 45.72
N LEU A 602 10.67 24.03 45.27
CA LEU A 602 11.17 24.28 43.92
C LEU A 602 12.49 23.56 43.64
N VAL A 603 13.40 23.49 44.62
CA VAL A 603 14.66 22.73 44.49
C VAL A 603 14.39 21.23 44.33
N THR A 604 13.46 20.66 45.11
CA THR A 604 13.08 19.24 44.95
C THR A 604 12.40 18.97 43.60
N ALA A 605 11.56 19.87 43.12
CA ALA A 605 10.94 19.79 41.80
C ALA A 605 11.99 19.90 40.66
N ALA A 606 12.99 20.75 40.82
CA ALA A 606 14.09 20.88 39.87
C ALA A 606 14.96 19.60 39.82
N GLN A 607 15.28 19.02 40.98
CA GLN A 607 16.05 17.77 41.07
C GLN A 607 15.33 16.59 40.43
N THR A 608 14.03 16.43 40.71
CA THR A 608 13.22 15.36 40.09
C THR A 608 13.09 15.53 38.57
N SER A 609 12.97 16.77 38.09
CA SER A 609 12.99 17.09 36.65
C SER A 609 14.33 16.73 36.00
N GLU A 610 15.45 17.05 36.65
CA GLU A 610 16.80 16.69 36.18
C GLU A 610 17.00 15.17 36.10
N GLU A 611 16.56 14.43 37.11
CA GLU A 611 16.61 12.95 37.10
C GLU A 611 15.78 12.32 35.97
N VAL A 612 14.60 12.87 35.68
CA VAL A 612 13.77 12.43 34.54
C VAL A 612 14.49 12.74 33.22
N SER A 613 15.10 13.91 33.09
CA SER A 613 15.89 14.29 31.91
C SER A 613 17.08 13.35 31.69
N CYS A 614 17.81 12.99 32.75
CA CYS A 614 18.87 11.99 32.70
C CYS A 614 18.36 10.63 32.22
N ARG A 615 17.24 10.14 32.75
CA ARG A 615 16.62 8.87 32.32
C ARG A 615 16.19 8.89 30.85
N LEU A 616 15.61 10.01 30.39
CA LEU A 616 15.24 10.18 28.99
C LEU A 616 16.47 10.19 28.08
N LYS A 617 17.55 10.86 28.50
CA LYS A 617 18.82 10.87 27.76
C LYS A 617 19.42 9.48 27.63
N GLU A 618 19.48 8.71 28.71
CA GLU A 618 19.94 7.32 28.68
C GLU A 618 19.07 6.43 27.78
N SER A 619 17.74 6.62 27.81
CA SER A 619 16.83 5.91 26.92
C SER A 619 17.05 6.27 25.45
N PHE A 620 17.27 7.56 25.16
CA PHE A 620 17.57 8.04 23.82
C PHE A 620 18.89 7.47 23.29
N GLU A 621 19.95 7.45 24.10
CA GLU A 621 21.24 6.87 23.73
C GLU A 621 21.14 5.36 23.45
N LYS A 622 20.35 4.62 24.25
CA LYS A 622 20.07 3.20 24.00
C LYS A 622 19.32 2.97 22.69
N GLU A 623 18.32 3.79 22.39
CA GLU A 623 17.56 3.66 21.14
C GLU A 623 18.40 4.07 19.92
N GLN A 624 19.24 5.09 20.06
CA GLN A 624 20.20 5.48 19.03
C GLN A 624 21.19 4.35 18.72
N ALA A 625 21.69 3.65 19.75
CA ALA A 625 22.57 2.50 19.55
C ALA A 625 21.89 1.38 18.75
N LYS A 626 20.62 1.06 19.05
CA LYS A 626 19.84 0.07 18.27
C LYS A 626 19.64 0.50 16.82
N CYS A 627 19.37 1.79 16.57
CA CYS A 627 19.26 2.30 15.19
C CYS A 627 20.55 2.09 14.41
N VAL A 628 21.72 2.31 15.04
CA VAL A 628 23.03 2.03 14.41
C VAL A 628 23.19 0.54 14.12
N ASP A 629 22.81 -0.34 15.06
CA ASP A 629 22.87 -1.80 14.85
C ASP A 629 21.96 -2.25 13.69
N PHE A 630 20.73 -1.74 13.61
CA PHE A 630 19.83 -2.03 12.50
C PHE A 630 20.38 -1.52 11.17
N GLN A 631 21.01 -0.35 11.16
CA GLN A 631 21.64 0.20 9.96
C GLN A 631 22.80 -0.68 9.48
N GLN A 632 23.62 -1.21 10.40
CA GLN A 632 24.65 -2.20 10.07
C GLN A 632 24.06 -3.50 9.54
N GLN A 633 23.00 -4.03 10.15
CA GLN A 633 22.32 -5.25 9.67
C GLN A 633 21.77 -5.07 8.25
N ILE A 634 21.14 -3.92 7.97
CA ILE A 634 20.66 -3.57 6.63
C ILE A 634 21.83 -3.54 5.64
N GLN A 635 22.96 -2.95 6.01
CA GLN A 635 24.14 -2.90 5.13
C GLN A 635 24.68 -4.29 4.81
N VAL A 636 24.78 -5.18 5.81
CA VAL A 636 25.19 -6.58 5.60
C VAL A 636 24.21 -7.31 4.67
N LEU A 637 22.90 -7.14 4.87
CA LEU A 637 21.89 -7.73 3.98
C LEU A 637 21.98 -7.21 2.54
N TYR A 638 22.31 -5.93 2.34
CA TYR A 638 22.55 -5.38 1.01
C TYR A 638 23.77 -6.02 0.34
N GLU A 639 24.87 -6.23 1.07
CA GLU A 639 26.06 -6.92 0.55
C GLU A 639 25.77 -8.38 0.20
N ASP A 640 25.03 -9.10 1.05
CA ASP A 640 24.67 -10.49 0.80
C ASP A 640 23.71 -10.63 -0.39
N ARG A 641 22.74 -9.71 -0.52
CA ARG A 641 21.86 -9.65 -1.70
C ARG A 641 22.66 -9.43 -2.98
N TYR A 642 23.67 -8.56 -2.94
CA TYR A 642 24.55 -8.31 -4.09
C TYR A 642 25.34 -9.56 -4.48
N LYS A 643 25.95 -10.25 -3.49
CA LYS A 643 26.68 -11.52 -3.73
C LYS A 643 25.76 -12.63 -4.25
N LEU A 644 24.53 -12.72 -3.74
CA LEU A 644 23.55 -13.70 -4.23
C LEU A 644 23.14 -13.41 -5.67
N GLN A 645 22.96 -12.15 -6.04
CA GLN A 645 22.67 -11.73 -7.41
C GLN A 645 23.82 -12.12 -8.35
N GLU A 646 25.07 -11.83 -7.96
CA GLU A 646 26.26 -12.20 -8.75
C GLU A 646 26.33 -13.72 -8.97
N ARG A 647 26.06 -14.53 -7.93
CA ARG A 647 26.00 -15.99 -8.06
C ARG A 647 24.87 -16.46 -8.97
N LEU A 648 23.72 -15.81 -8.93
CA LEU A 648 22.58 -16.12 -9.79
C LEU A 648 22.96 -15.88 -11.26
N ASP A 649 23.56 -14.73 -11.55
CA ASP A 649 24.01 -14.35 -12.89
C ASP A 649 25.09 -15.32 -13.40
N GLU A 650 26.04 -15.72 -12.56
CA GLU A 650 27.03 -16.76 -12.89
C GLU A 650 26.37 -18.12 -13.21
N THR A 651 25.37 -18.53 -12.42
CA THR A 651 24.67 -19.80 -12.66
C THR A 651 23.82 -19.77 -13.92
N ALA A 652 23.19 -18.64 -14.22
CA ALA A 652 22.47 -18.44 -15.47
C ALA A 652 23.41 -18.55 -16.67
N ALA A 653 24.57 -17.88 -16.62
CA ALA A 653 25.58 -18.00 -17.66
C ALA A 653 26.09 -19.43 -17.85
N LYS A 654 26.33 -20.17 -16.76
CA LYS A 654 26.71 -21.59 -16.82
C LYS A 654 25.62 -22.46 -17.45
N LEU A 655 24.36 -22.17 -17.16
CA LEU A 655 23.22 -22.89 -17.73
C LEU A 655 23.08 -22.62 -19.23
N ASP A 656 23.25 -21.38 -19.68
CA ASP A 656 23.21 -21.02 -21.11
C ASP A 656 24.30 -21.74 -21.91
N VAL A 657 25.50 -21.86 -21.33
CA VAL A 657 26.58 -22.67 -21.91
C VAL A 657 26.17 -24.15 -21.99
N ALA A 658 25.63 -24.72 -20.91
CA ALA A 658 25.19 -26.13 -20.90
C ALA A 658 24.05 -26.40 -21.90
N ILE A 659 23.11 -25.47 -22.06
CA ILE A 659 22.04 -25.55 -23.07
C ILE A 659 22.64 -25.51 -24.47
N SER A 660 23.60 -24.63 -24.72
CA SER A 660 24.28 -24.51 -26.01
C SER A 660 25.06 -25.79 -26.36
N GLU A 661 25.75 -26.38 -25.39
CA GLU A 661 26.45 -27.67 -25.55
C GLU A 661 25.46 -28.81 -25.81
N THR A 662 24.33 -28.84 -25.09
CA THR A 662 23.28 -29.85 -25.27
C THR A 662 22.66 -29.75 -26.66
N ASN A 663 22.36 -28.54 -27.13
CA ASN A 663 21.83 -28.30 -28.48
C ASN A 663 22.84 -28.72 -29.56
N SER A 664 24.13 -28.44 -29.37
CA SER A 664 25.19 -28.93 -30.27
C SER A 664 25.25 -30.46 -30.29
N SER A 665 25.10 -31.11 -29.13
CA SER A 665 25.04 -32.57 -29.03
C SER A 665 23.80 -33.14 -29.70
N TYR A 666 22.65 -32.48 -29.55
CA TYR A 666 21.40 -32.86 -30.20
C TYR A 666 21.54 -32.82 -31.72
N HIS A 667 22.11 -31.74 -32.25
CA HIS A 667 22.31 -31.59 -33.70
C HIS A 667 23.29 -32.63 -34.26
N LYS A 668 24.34 -32.97 -33.49
CA LYS A 668 25.24 -34.09 -33.84
C LYS A 668 24.53 -35.45 -33.82
N ALA A 669 23.64 -35.68 -32.87
CA ALA A 669 22.86 -36.91 -32.80
C ALA A 669 21.90 -37.05 -34.00
N GLU A 670 21.23 -35.96 -34.36
CA GLU A 670 20.38 -35.85 -35.54
C GLU A 670 21.17 -36.11 -36.84
N GLU A 671 22.38 -35.56 -36.97
CA GLU A 671 23.26 -35.83 -38.11
C GLU A 671 23.65 -37.31 -38.20
N LEU A 672 23.97 -37.94 -37.06
CA LEU A 672 24.27 -39.38 -36.99
C LEU A 672 23.05 -40.24 -37.33
N GLU A 673 21.86 -39.85 -36.89
CA GLU A 673 20.60 -40.55 -37.20
C GLU A 673 20.27 -40.48 -38.70
N ASN A 674 20.46 -39.32 -39.32
CA ASN A 674 20.32 -39.15 -40.78
C ASN A 674 21.32 -40.01 -41.56
N ARG A 675 22.58 -40.07 -41.10
CA ARG A 675 23.60 -40.94 -41.70
C ARG A 675 23.27 -42.43 -41.53
N LEU A 676 22.73 -42.82 -40.38
CA LEU A 676 22.27 -44.19 -40.15
C LEU A 676 21.09 -44.53 -41.06
N GLY A 677 20.13 -43.61 -41.21
CA GLY A 677 19.01 -43.74 -42.14
C GLY A 677 19.48 -43.96 -43.58
N ALA A 678 20.44 -43.16 -44.06
CA ALA A 678 21.05 -43.33 -45.38
C ALA A 678 21.76 -44.69 -45.54
N ALA A 679 22.47 -45.16 -44.51
CA ALA A 679 23.12 -46.47 -44.54
C ALA A 679 22.10 -47.62 -44.53
N VAL A 680 20.95 -47.46 -43.86
CA VAL A 680 19.86 -48.44 -43.86
C VAL A 680 19.21 -48.52 -45.25
N THR A 681 18.92 -47.39 -45.89
CA THR A 681 18.35 -47.40 -47.25
C THR A 681 19.32 -47.96 -48.28
N GLU A 682 20.62 -47.67 -48.16
CA GLU A 682 21.66 -48.29 -48.98
C GLU A 682 21.74 -49.81 -48.77
N LYS A 683 21.67 -50.27 -47.51
CA LYS A 683 21.59 -51.70 -47.19
C LYS A 683 20.35 -52.34 -47.81
N GLU A 684 19.19 -51.71 -47.72
CA GLU A 684 17.95 -52.21 -48.33
C GLU A 684 18.05 -52.31 -49.85
N HIS A 685 18.66 -51.31 -50.50
CA HIS A 685 18.96 -51.34 -51.93
C HIS A 685 19.89 -52.50 -52.29
N LEU A 686 20.99 -52.68 -51.57
CA LEU A 686 21.93 -53.79 -51.78
C LEU A 686 21.26 -55.16 -51.55
N VAL A 687 20.38 -55.28 -50.55
CA VAL A 687 19.60 -56.52 -50.31
C VAL A 687 18.64 -56.79 -51.46
N ALA A 688 17.97 -55.76 -51.99
CA ALA A 688 17.10 -55.89 -53.16
C ALA A 688 17.89 -56.30 -54.41
N GLU A 689 19.08 -55.74 -54.60
CA GLU A 689 19.98 -56.09 -55.70
C GLU A 689 20.49 -57.53 -55.59
N ILE A 690 20.89 -57.97 -54.39
CA ILE A 690 21.25 -59.37 -54.12
C ILE A 690 20.07 -60.30 -54.41
N LYS A 691 18.84 -59.91 -54.04
CA LYS A 691 17.64 -60.69 -54.33
C LYS A 691 17.40 -60.80 -55.85
N ASN A 692 17.50 -59.70 -56.58
CA ASN A 692 17.38 -59.69 -58.04
C ASN A 692 18.44 -60.56 -58.72
N LEU A 693 19.70 -60.48 -58.26
CA LEU A 693 20.79 -61.33 -58.75
C LEU A 693 20.54 -62.80 -58.45
N LYS A 694 20.00 -63.12 -57.26
CA LYS A 694 19.62 -64.47 -56.88
C LYS A 694 18.51 -65.01 -57.76
N ASP A 695 17.46 -64.21 -57.99
CA ASP A 695 16.33 -64.55 -58.86
C ASP A 695 16.79 -64.77 -60.31
N PHE A 696 17.67 -63.91 -60.82
CA PHE A 696 18.32 -64.05 -62.13
C PHE A 696 19.13 -65.35 -62.23
N ASN A 697 19.93 -65.69 -61.21
CA ASN A 697 20.65 -66.97 -61.16
C ASN A 697 19.71 -68.18 -61.15
N THR A 698 18.63 -68.17 -60.37
CA THR A 698 17.63 -69.25 -60.42
C THR A 698 16.94 -69.37 -61.78
N ASN A 699 16.70 -68.26 -62.49
CA ASN A 699 16.15 -68.29 -63.85
C ASN A 699 17.16 -68.83 -64.87
N LEU A 700 18.45 -68.50 -64.73
CA LEU A 700 19.54 -69.08 -65.51
C LEU A 700 19.67 -70.60 -65.29
N GLU A 701 19.55 -71.05 -64.04
CA GLU A 701 19.53 -72.47 -63.70
C GLU A 701 18.30 -73.19 -64.31
N LYS A 702 17.12 -72.55 -64.29
CA LYS A 702 15.92 -73.06 -64.98
C LYS A 702 16.08 -73.10 -66.50
N GLN A 703 16.69 -72.09 -67.12
CA GLN A 703 17.01 -72.11 -68.55
C GLN A 703 18.01 -73.22 -68.91
N LYS A 704 19.02 -73.45 -68.07
CA LYS A 704 19.94 -74.58 -68.23
C LYS A 704 19.23 -75.93 -68.07
N ALA A 705 18.23 -76.03 -67.20
CA ALA A 705 17.40 -77.23 -67.08
C ALA A 705 16.53 -77.45 -68.34
N LEU A 706 15.92 -76.40 -68.89
CA LEU A 706 15.14 -76.48 -70.14
C LEU A 706 16.02 -76.78 -71.38
N GLN A 707 17.28 -76.36 -71.41
CA GLN A 707 18.23 -76.75 -72.46
C GLN A 707 18.66 -78.22 -72.36
N LYS A 708 18.68 -78.80 -71.15
CA LYS A 708 18.91 -80.23 -70.97
C LYS A 708 17.73 -81.08 -71.45
N ASP A 709 16.49 -80.61 -71.25
CA ASP A 709 15.30 -81.32 -71.70
C ASP A 709 15.05 -81.23 -73.23
N THR A 710 15.81 -80.40 -73.95
CA THR A 710 15.76 -80.30 -75.43
C THR A 710 16.91 -81.02 -76.15
N GLU A 711 17.88 -81.58 -75.42
CA GLU A 711 18.94 -82.44 -75.97
C GLU A 711 18.67 -83.95 -75.75
N GLU A 712 17.54 -84.33 -75.14
CA GLU A 712 17.09 -85.73 -74.97
C GLU A 712 15.82 -86.10 -75.78
N SER A 713 15.60 -85.50 -76.96
CA SER A 713 14.64 -86.01 -77.95
C SER A 713 15.20 -86.14 -79.36
#